data_AF-A0A7Z0NIJ6-F1
#
_entry.id   AF-A0A7Z0NIJ6-F1
#
_cell.length_a   1.000
_cell.length_b   1.000
_cell.length_c   1.000
_cell.angle_alpha   90.00
_cell.angle_beta   90.00
_cell.angle_gamma   90.00
#
_symmetry.space_group_name_H-M   'P 1'
#
loop_
_entity.id
_entity.type
_entity.pdbx_description
1 polymer ?
#
loop_
_entity_poly.entity_id
_entity_poly.type
_entity_poly.pdbx_seq_one_letter_code
_entity_poly.pdbx_strand_id
1 'polypeptide(L)'
;MKRTVFTLCTANELPSAGVLFQSLKKHEPDSDRVLILVERNWPTERREALEQALACKVLQPATMDIPEFTRLAFQYDACELKAAIKPHAVRALFRQGHESVLFLDPQSKIFGSLQAAWDALPPAGMLLMPFATEPLPFGDGILSSDTIARRGQFNFGCVGFSGGPRVKSFLEWWTQALDRHASYHPQAYFYGDQFHGQMACSFLDDAHVWRHTGFHGGSWNAATLKLERTTGDWTTRDGALSLFQFHSGDAAEQRVAPSANVDASMAIAPALAELFADYASDYSDCSTALAEFTGEYSYAHYEDGKAIDGMERLVFLSLHAAEQRQYANPFSPDTRKRLGTYTQVDDAAWSPSGLLWQLWQSRKQREELETQHRIATDVADANLQAEVERYRLLDDQYRERENDVKILRQDIRSLQADVKSVQKAYEDSRQYIDMLQGSTSYKLGRLLTSPLRFARESIVPAGRRGIAVLRHFREYGRVNGWGAALRAAVSIMGREGLKGVARRGHIPAASTADSTTRASRRKPTTLLPHTESVDIIVCVHNALDDVRNCLAAVLRNTAPPYQLILVDDGSKPETRDFVKEFADSQGVPLIRNEEAKGYTLAANQGLRTTSGDFVILLNSDTIVTPGWLERMLRCFRENPKVGAAGPLSNTASWQSVPRIFDDSGDWNDNPLPEGVSIDDMAAQVAMLSACQYPRVGFLNGFCYMIRRETMDEVGIFDEETFGRGFGEEDDFSLRARAAGWELAVVDDTYVFHAQSRSYSSERRLKLTKLAGEALSKKHGDPLILEGVHLTRQNPVLAAARARLMHCWALQDVRRTAMEQYEGKRVLLAMAGSDLHPANPSFALARTLTEMGVDARIALLKSDAISLDRLAPQLDVPVEFLENWPMLSQVLQYSDGVFLDAGAAAIVPRAMPELADHAAPIINLSTVSLPPHYDARLYTPINRKGSAPLNLLIMVDGTDASYVQLAIDAIKALRGSNSDDTAPRVIAGNAPAALINSCDQLGVPWADLEKISAEMLADAFDAAQLFLNLDSGPAARSASVQAMACGVAVVAPREANAGQAIIDNETGLLIDTVDSAVGIESLRRLIKDAALRQRLQESSLAVAPKYAPEHAAAQALSVLFASAP
;
A
#
# COMPACT_ATOMS: atom_id res chain seq x y z
N MET A 1 -19.02 50.15 24.95
CA MET A 1 -19.25 49.05 23.99
C MET A 1 -20.58 48.40 24.27
N LYS A 2 -21.35 48.06 23.25
CA LYS A 2 -22.65 47.41 23.43
C LYS A 2 -22.46 45.92 23.75
N ARG A 3 -22.65 45.54 25.03
CA ARG A 3 -22.52 44.17 25.56
C ARG A 3 -23.83 43.41 25.38
N THR A 4 -23.75 42.14 24.99
CA THR A 4 -24.95 41.35 24.70
C THR A 4 -24.75 39.90 25.05
N VAL A 5 -25.69 39.35 25.81
CA VAL A 5 -25.77 37.92 26.07
C VAL A 5 -26.85 37.35 25.18
N PHE A 6 -26.53 36.27 24.45
CA PHE A 6 -27.49 35.59 23.60
C PHE A 6 -27.51 34.08 23.80
N THR A 7 -28.66 33.47 23.52
CA THR A 7 -28.83 32.01 23.54
C THR A 7 -29.62 31.54 22.33
N LEU A 8 -29.49 30.25 22.01
CA LEU A 8 -30.19 29.55 20.94
C LEU A 8 -31.12 28.53 21.58
N CYS A 9 -32.39 28.58 21.23
CA CYS A 9 -33.43 27.83 21.93
C CYS A 9 -34.47 27.31 20.96
N THR A 10 -34.97 26.11 21.22
CA THR A 10 -36.20 25.56 20.62
C THR A 10 -37.36 25.72 21.60
N ALA A 11 -38.61 25.51 21.14
CA ALA A 11 -39.81 25.72 21.95
C ALA A 11 -39.84 24.84 23.21
N ASN A 12 -39.33 23.61 23.15
CA ASN A 12 -39.23 22.70 24.29
C ASN A 12 -38.16 23.09 25.32
N GLU A 13 -37.24 24.00 24.97
CA GLU A 13 -36.15 24.47 25.85
C GLU A 13 -36.47 25.81 26.52
N LEU A 14 -37.61 26.43 26.20
CA LEU A 14 -38.02 27.73 26.73
C LEU A 14 -38.03 27.80 28.26
N PRO A 15 -38.43 26.76 29.02
CA PRO A 15 -38.31 26.78 30.47
C PRO A 15 -36.86 26.95 30.96
N SER A 16 -35.89 26.27 30.34
CA SER A 16 -34.46 26.43 30.68
C SER A 16 -33.97 27.84 30.32
N ALA A 17 -34.28 28.32 29.12
CA ALA A 17 -33.96 29.68 28.71
C ALA A 17 -34.61 30.73 29.63
N GLY A 18 -35.78 30.42 30.20
CA GLY A 18 -36.45 31.20 31.24
C GLY A 18 -35.55 31.39 32.47
N VAL A 19 -34.99 30.31 33.00
CA VAL A 19 -34.05 30.35 34.14
C VAL A 19 -32.82 31.22 33.79
N LEU A 20 -32.26 31.04 32.59
CA LEU A 20 -31.14 31.85 32.12
C LEU A 20 -31.49 33.34 32.06
N PHE A 21 -32.60 33.72 31.44
CA PHE A 21 -32.97 35.15 31.29
C PHE A 21 -33.40 35.80 32.60
N GLN A 22 -34.08 35.07 33.49
CA GLN A 22 -34.42 35.58 34.81
C GLN A 22 -33.17 35.85 35.65
N SER A 23 -32.20 34.92 35.63
CA SER A 23 -30.93 35.11 36.32
C SER A 23 -30.06 36.20 35.67
N LEU A 24 -30.02 36.30 34.34
CA LEU A 24 -29.37 37.42 33.63
C LEU A 24 -30.00 38.78 33.96
N LYS A 25 -31.33 38.87 34.03
CA LYS A 25 -32.02 40.11 34.39
C LYS A 25 -31.62 40.59 35.79
N LYS A 26 -31.37 39.65 36.71
CA LYS A 26 -30.97 39.93 38.09
C LYS A 26 -29.49 40.35 38.19
N HIS A 27 -28.60 39.64 37.50
CA HIS A 27 -27.15 39.77 37.71
C HIS A 27 -26.42 40.60 36.63
N GLU A 28 -27.04 40.78 35.46
CA GLU A 28 -26.51 41.54 34.32
C GLU A 28 -27.60 42.47 33.73
N PRO A 29 -28.13 43.43 34.51
CA PRO A 29 -29.24 44.27 34.08
C PRO A 29 -28.89 45.16 32.87
N ASP A 30 -27.62 45.58 32.76
CA ASP A 30 -27.12 46.53 31.76
C ASP A 30 -26.74 45.89 30.42
N SER A 31 -26.73 44.56 30.34
CA SER A 31 -26.44 43.82 29.10
C SER A 31 -27.71 43.62 28.29
N ASP A 32 -27.61 43.78 26.96
CA ASP A 32 -28.69 43.37 26.06
C ASP A 32 -28.88 41.85 26.14
N ARG A 33 -30.14 41.42 26.20
CA ARG A 33 -30.55 40.01 26.31
C ARG A 33 -31.23 39.59 25.02
N VAL A 34 -30.67 38.61 24.31
CA VAL A 34 -31.22 38.15 23.00
C VAL A 34 -31.48 36.66 23.00
N LEU A 35 -32.73 36.27 22.76
CA LEU A 35 -33.13 34.89 22.48
C LEU A 35 -33.21 34.68 20.97
N ILE A 36 -32.57 33.63 20.47
CA ILE A 36 -32.73 33.18 19.09
C ILE A 36 -33.61 31.94 19.11
N LEU A 37 -34.87 32.11 18.70
CA LEU A 37 -35.86 31.05 18.71
C LEU A 37 -35.87 30.32 17.36
N VAL A 38 -35.47 29.06 17.39
CA VAL A 38 -35.34 28.20 16.21
C VAL A 38 -36.65 27.45 15.99
N GLU A 39 -37.67 28.15 15.50
CA GLU A 39 -39.00 27.58 15.23
C GLU A 39 -39.59 28.04 13.90
N ARG A 40 -40.26 27.12 13.21
CA ARG A 40 -40.98 27.38 11.96
C ARG A 40 -42.26 28.14 12.26
N ASN A 41 -42.53 29.18 11.48
CA ASN A 41 -43.80 29.91 11.47
C ASN A 41 -44.25 30.46 12.85
N TRP A 42 -43.32 30.93 13.69
CA TRP A 42 -43.69 31.57 14.96
C TRP A 42 -44.35 32.94 14.73
N PRO A 43 -45.60 33.18 15.18
CA PRO A 43 -46.31 34.44 14.92
C PRO A 43 -45.70 35.64 15.64
N THR A 44 -45.81 36.83 15.06
CA THR A 44 -45.30 38.09 15.62
C THR A 44 -45.87 38.41 17.01
N GLU A 45 -47.19 38.25 17.20
CA GLU A 45 -47.84 38.50 18.50
C GLU A 45 -47.32 37.57 19.60
N ARG A 46 -47.13 36.28 19.25
CA ARG A 46 -46.57 35.28 20.17
C ARG A 46 -45.10 35.55 20.49
N ARG A 47 -44.35 36.08 19.53
CA ARG A 47 -42.96 36.52 19.71
C ARG A 47 -42.89 37.69 20.69
N GLU A 48 -43.73 38.71 20.52
CA GLU A 48 -43.77 39.90 21.40
C GLU A 48 -44.20 39.56 22.83
N ALA A 49 -45.18 38.66 22.99
CA ALA A 49 -45.56 38.15 24.31
C ALA A 49 -44.41 37.40 25.00
N LEU A 50 -43.64 36.61 24.24
CA LEU A 50 -42.45 35.93 24.75
C LEU A 50 -41.32 36.91 25.11
N GLU A 51 -41.10 37.95 24.31
CA GLU A 51 -40.15 39.04 24.60
C GLU A 51 -40.47 39.70 25.95
N GLN A 52 -41.75 39.96 26.23
CA GLN A 52 -42.22 40.51 27.50
C GLN A 52 -42.02 39.53 28.66
N ALA A 53 -42.39 38.26 28.48
CA ALA A 53 -42.28 37.23 29.52
C ALA A 53 -40.83 36.99 29.95
N LEU A 54 -39.89 36.99 29.00
CA LEU A 54 -38.47 36.74 29.25
C LEU A 54 -37.64 38.02 29.47
N ALA A 55 -38.22 39.20 29.27
CA ALA A 55 -37.52 40.49 29.31
C ALA A 55 -36.25 40.50 28.41
N CYS A 56 -36.40 39.98 27.19
CA CYS A 56 -35.34 39.86 26.19
C CYS A 56 -35.87 40.22 24.78
N LYS A 57 -34.97 40.39 23.81
CA LYS A 57 -35.31 40.51 22.39
C LYS A 57 -35.33 39.12 21.77
N VAL A 58 -36.37 38.78 21.00
CA VAL A 58 -36.50 37.48 20.34
C VAL A 58 -36.27 37.64 18.84
N LEU A 59 -35.24 36.97 18.34
CA LEU A 59 -34.90 36.87 16.93
C LEU A 59 -35.25 35.48 16.40
N GLN A 60 -35.58 35.40 15.11
CA GLN A 60 -35.81 34.15 14.40
C GLN A 60 -34.74 33.98 13.31
N PRO A 61 -34.36 32.74 12.93
CA PRO A 61 -33.37 32.48 11.87
C PRO A 61 -33.66 33.20 10.55
N ALA A 62 -34.94 33.37 10.19
CA ALA A 62 -35.35 34.11 8.99
C ALA A 62 -34.87 35.58 8.97
N THR A 63 -34.58 36.16 10.13
CA THR A 63 -34.08 37.54 10.26
C THR A 63 -32.55 37.65 10.23
N MET A 64 -31.84 36.52 10.09
CA MET A 64 -30.37 36.43 10.23
C MET A 64 -29.63 36.26 8.90
N ASP A 65 -30.33 36.26 7.77
CA ASP A 65 -29.71 36.13 6.44
C ASP A 65 -28.82 34.87 6.35
N ILE A 66 -29.40 33.73 6.74
CA ILE A 66 -28.75 32.41 6.69
C ILE A 66 -29.03 31.79 5.32
N PRO A 67 -27.99 31.53 4.48
CA PRO A 67 -28.17 30.94 3.17
C PRO A 67 -28.85 29.56 3.26
N GLU A 68 -29.85 29.32 2.42
CA GLU A 68 -30.54 28.03 2.32
C GLU A 68 -31.00 27.46 3.69
N PHE A 69 -31.40 28.31 4.65
CA PHE A 69 -31.72 27.89 6.02
C PHE A 69 -32.68 26.69 6.11
N THR A 70 -33.69 26.62 5.23
CA THR A 70 -34.62 25.49 5.20
C THR A 70 -33.92 24.16 4.90
N ARG A 71 -32.89 24.16 4.04
CA ARG A 71 -32.05 22.98 3.78
C ARG A 71 -31.26 22.61 5.03
N LEU A 72 -30.60 23.59 5.65
CA LEU A 72 -29.79 23.40 6.85
C LEU A 72 -30.64 22.85 8.01
N ALA A 73 -31.85 23.37 8.19
CA ALA A 73 -32.78 22.93 9.21
C ALA A 73 -33.30 21.50 8.99
N PHE A 74 -33.34 21.02 7.74
CA PHE A 74 -33.68 19.63 7.44
C PHE A 74 -32.49 18.69 7.64
N GLN A 75 -31.28 19.14 7.33
CA GLN A 75 -30.07 18.33 7.50
C GLN A 75 -29.80 17.96 8.95
N TYR A 76 -30.08 18.88 9.87
CA TYR A 76 -29.63 18.78 11.25
C TYR A 76 -30.77 18.69 12.24
N ASP A 77 -30.61 17.85 13.26
CA ASP A 77 -31.54 17.84 14.40
C ASP A 77 -31.47 19.14 15.22
N ALA A 78 -32.28 19.26 16.27
CA ALA A 78 -32.35 20.49 17.06
C ALA A 78 -30.99 20.93 17.64
N CYS A 79 -30.17 19.98 18.11
CA CYS A 79 -28.88 20.26 18.72
C CYS A 79 -27.87 20.66 17.65
N GLU A 80 -27.77 19.86 16.59
CA GLU A 80 -26.87 20.08 15.47
C GLU A 80 -27.18 21.39 14.73
N LEU A 81 -28.46 21.73 14.55
CA LEU A 81 -28.86 22.96 13.86
C LEU A 81 -28.48 24.19 14.69
N LYS A 82 -28.72 24.19 16.00
CA LYS A 82 -28.29 25.27 16.89
C LYS A 82 -26.78 25.46 16.84
N ALA A 83 -26.01 24.36 16.86
CA ALA A 83 -24.56 24.39 16.70
C ALA A 83 -24.18 25.03 15.35
N ALA A 84 -24.82 24.62 14.24
CA ALA A 84 -24.57 25.14 12.91
C ALA A 84 -24.85 26.65 12.77
N ILE A 85 -25.94 27.13 13.36
CA ILE A 85 -26.34 28.55 13.23
C ILE A 85 -25.71 29.48 14.27
N LYS A 86 -25.00 28.96 15.28
CA LYS A 86 -24.32 29.77 16.30
C LYS A 86 -23.38 30.84 15.71
N PRO A 87 -22.46 30.53 14.78
CA PRO A 87 -21.67 31.57 14.14
C PRO A 87 -22.50 32.53 13.27
N HIS A 88 -23.58 32.07 12.65
CA HIS A 88 -24.51 32.95 11.92
C HIS A 88 -25.20 33.97 12.85
N ALA A 89 -25.60 33.52 14.04
CA ALA A 89 -26.18 34.37 15.07
C ALA A 89 -25.23 35.49 15.52
N VAL A 90 -23.96 35.15 15.78
CA VAL A 90 -22.92 36.13 16.13
C VAL A 90 -22.76 37.16 15.01
N ARG A 91 -22.68 36.71 13.75
CA ARG A 91 -22.59 37.61 12.58
C ARG A 91 -23.82 38.52 12.46
N ALA A 92 -25.01 38.02 12.71
CA ALA A 92 -26.25 38.81 12.68
C ALA A 92 -26.25 39.89 13.78
N LEU A 93 -25.81 39.57 14.99
CA LEU A 93 -25.67 40.53 16.08
C LEU A 93 -24.62 41.60 15.78
N PHE A 94 -23.47 41.23 15.20
CA PHE A 94 -22.47 42.22 14.76
C PHE A 94 -23.01 43.16 13.68
N ARG A 95 -23.85 42.66 12.75
CA ARG A 95 -24.54 43.51 11.76
C ARG A 95 -25.57 44.46 12.41
N GLN A 96 -26.15 44.07 13.55
CA GLN A 96 -27.06 44.92 14.34
C GLN A 96 -26.34 45.87 15.30
N GLY A 97 -25.00 45.98 15.22
CA GLY A 97 -24.21 46.93 15.99
C GLY A 97 -23.86 46.48 17.42
N HIS A 98 -24.00 45.19 17.72
CA HIS A 98 -23.48 44.62 18.97
C HIS A 98 -21.96 44.43 18.83
N GLU A 99 -21.18 44.88 19.81
CA GLU A 99 -19.71 44.92 19.70
C GLU A 99 -19.03 43.78 20.45
N SER A 100 -19.63 43.36 21.57
CA SER A 100 -19.15 42.24 22.38
C SER A 100 -20.33 41.35 22.74
N VAL A 101 -20.27 40.10 22.31
CA VAL A 101 -21.35 39.13 22.52
C VAL A 101 -20.85 37.93 23.30
N LEU A 102 -21.67 37.43 24.22
CA LEU A 102 -21.42 36.20 24.97
C LEU A 102 -22.56 35.22 24.67
N PHE A 103 -22.22 34.06 24.13
CA PHE A 103 -23.16 32.95 23.99
C PHE A 103 -23.22 32.17 25.29
N LEU A 104 -24.44 31.84 25.74
CA LEU A 104 -24.70 30.92 26.83
C LEU A 104 -25.76 29.90 26.42
N ASP A 105 -25.51 28.62 26.68
CA ASP A 105 -26.51 27.56 26.46
C ASP A 105 -27.77 27.81 27.31
N PRO A 106 -28.96 27.42 26.82
CA PRO A 106 -30.21 27.66 27.54
C PRO A 106 -30.28 26.97 28.90
N GLN A 107 -29.49 25.91 29.13
CA GLN A 107 -29.38 25.18 30.41
C GLN A 107 -28.38 25.81 31.41
N SER A 108 -28.11 27.11 31.26
CA SER A 108 -27.18 27.84 32.12
C SER A 108 -27.94 28.69 33.14
N LYS A 109 -27.41 28.80 34.36
CA LYS A 109 -27.90 29.74 35.39
C LYS A 109 -26.79 30.67 35.83
N ILE A 110 -27.13 31.96 35.97
CA ILE A 110 -26.22 32.98 36.47
C ILE A 110 -26.42 33.15 37.99
N PHE A 111 -25.32 33.07 38.74
CA PHE A 111 -25.30 33.22 40.20
C PHE A 111 -24.67 34.54 40.67
N GLY A 112 -23.91 35.20 39.79
CA GLY A 112 -23.16 36.42 40.08
C GLY A 112 -22.90 37.25 38.83
N SER A 113 -22.22 38.39 38.97
CA SER A 113 -21.91 39.25 37.82
C SER A 113 -20.99 38.54 36.82
N LEU A 114 -21.23 38.81 35.52
CA LEU A 114 -20.40 38.41 34.38
C LEU A 114 -19.31 39.44 34.06
N GLN A 115 -19.10 40.48 34.89
CA GLN A 115 -18.08 41.51 34.65
C GLN A 115 -16.69 40.93 34.40
N ALA A 116 -16.30 39.89 35.14
CA ALA A 116 -15.01 39.21 34.93
C ALA A 116 -14.89 38.55 33.54
N ALA A 117 -15.99 38.02 32.98
CA ALA A 117 -16.00 37.48 31.63
C ALA A 117 -15.87 38.59 30.57
N TRP A 118 -16.51 39.74 30.80
CA TRP A 118 -16.37 40.90 29.93
C TRP A 118 -14.96 41.49 29.95
N ASP A 119 -14.30 41.49 31.12
CA ASP A 119 -12.92 41.97 31.26
C ASP A 119 -11.91 40.99 30.65
N ALA A 120 -12.21 39.69 30.66
CA ALA A 120 -11.38 38.65 30.05
C ALA A 120 -11.54 38.54 28.52
N LEU A 121 -12.65 39.03 27.95
CA LEU A 121 -12.90 38.99 26.51
C LEU A 121 -11.96 39.95 25.76
N PRO A 122 -11.04 39.45 24.91
CA PRO A 122 -10.09 40.33 24.23
C PRO A 122 -10.78 41.29 23.25
N PRO A 123 -10.24 42.51 23.07
CA PRO A 123 -10.67 43.38 21.99
C PRO A 123 -10.46 42.69 20.64
N ALA A 124 -11.49 42.62 19.79
CA ALA A 124 -11.41 41.94 18.49
C ALA A 124 -10.96 40.46 18.54
N GLY A 125 -11.20 39.77 19.66
CA GLY A 125 -10.85 38.37 19.86
C GLY A 125 -12.01 37.47 20.28
N MET A 126 -11.67 36.30 20.79
CA MET A 126 -12.61 35.27 21.23
C MET A 126 -12.24 34.79 22.64
N LEU A 127 -13.25 34.57 23.48
CA LEU A 127 -13.09 34.02 24.83
C LEU A 127 -13.52 32.55 24.83
N LEU A 128 -12.58 31.66 25.14
CA LEU A 128 -12.76 30.20 25.11
C LEU A 128 -12.67 29.60 26.51
N MET A 129 -13.60 28.70 26.85
CA MET A 129 -13.61 27.99 28.12
C MET A 129 -13.28 26.50 27.92
N PRO A 130 -12.16 25.96 28.41
CA PRO A 130 -11.90 24.53 28.43
C PRO A 130 -12.90 23.73 29.28
N PHE A 131 -13.16 22.49 28.87
CA PHE A 131 -13.96 21.53 29.65
C PHE A 131 -13.30 21.17 30.99
N ALA A 132 -11.97 21.15 31.02
CA ALA A 132 -11.18 20.85 32.21
C ALA A 132 -10.04 21.86 32.39
N THR A 133 -9.84 22.32 33.62
CA THR A 133 -8.72 23.21 34.00
C THR A 133 -7.56 22.44 34.63
N GLU A 134 -7.70 21.12 34.80
CA GLU A 134 -6.70 20.18 35.33
C GLU A 134 -6.71 18.89 34.48
N PRO A 135 -5.59 18.13 34.44
CA PRO A 135 -5.52 16.87 33.71
C PRO A 135 -6.55 15.84 34.21
N LEU A 136 -7.29 15.22 33.29
CA LEU A 136 -8.25 14.16 33.60
C LEU A 136 -7.63 12.77 33.39
N PRO A 137 -8.10 11.74 34.11
CA PRO A 137 -7.68 10.36 33.85
C PRO A 137 -8.16 9.89 32.47
N PHE A 138 -7.47 8.87 31.93
CA PHE A 138 -7.96 8.07 30.79
C PHE A 138 -8.92 6.99 31.30
N GLY A 139 -9.99 6.68 30.56
CA GLY A 139 -10.93 5.61 30.89
C GLY A 139 -12.41 6.00 30.83
N ASP A 140 -13.30 5.14 31.31
CA ASP A 140 -14.75 5.19 31.09
C ASP A 140 -15.52 6.24 31.97
N GLY A 141 -14.87 7.34 32.36
CA GLY A 141 -15.52 8.42 33.10
C GLY A 141 -16.38 9.31 32.19
N ILE A 142 -17.44 9.94 32.75
CA ILE A 142 -18.32 10.91 32.03
C ILE A 142 -17.51 11.99 31.30
N LEU A 143 -16.38 12.39 31.89
CA LEU A 143 -15.38 13.25 31.27
C LEU A 143 -13.99 12.66 31.54
N SER A 144 -13.40 12.08 30.51
CA SER A 144 -12.04 11.52 30.50
C SER A 144 -11.17 12.26 29.48
N SER A 145 -9.85 12.07 29.55
CA SER A 145 -8.93 12.61 28.54
C SER A 145 -9.29 12.15 27.12
N ASP A 146 -9.75 10.90 26.96
CA ASP A 146 -10.20 10.37 25.68
C ASP A 146 -11.57 10.92 25.25
N THR A 147 -12.47 11.22 26.19
CA THR A 147 -13.74 11.89 25.89
C THR A 147 -13.50 13.33 25.42
N ILE A 148 -12.66 14.12 26.10
CA ILE A 148 -12.32 15.48 25.67
C ILE A 148 -11.64 15.47 24.29
N ALA A 149 -10.76 14.50 24.03
CA ALA A 149 -10.13 14.35 22.71
C ALA A 149 -11.16 14.10 21.60
N ARG A 150 -12.29 13.45 21.91
CA ARG A 150 -13.41 13.22 20.96
C ARG A 150 -14.39 14.41 20.86
N ARG A 151 -14.62 15.14 21.96
CA ARG A 151 -15.63 16.22 22.04
C ARG A 151 -15.11 17.60 21.64
N GLY A 152 -13.80 17.81 21.67
CA GLY A 152 -13.13 19.10 21.51
C GLY A 152 -12.67 19.68 22.85
N GLN A 153 -11.61 20.48 22.81
CA GLN A 153 -10.91 20.97 24.02
C GLN A 153 -11.72 22.01 24.82
N PHE A 154 -12.58 22.77 24.13
CA PHE A 154 -13.35 23.86 24.70
C PHE A 154 -14.85 23.56 24.69
N ASN A 155 -15.52 24.03 25.72
CA ASN A 155 -16.95 24.00 25.90
C ASN A 155 -17.59 25.22 25.23
N PHE A 156 -18.32 24.98 24.13
CA PHE A 156 -19.00 26.06 23.39
C PHE A 156 -20.40 26.36 23.94
N GLY A 157 -20.77 25.80 25.09
CA GLY A 157 -21.92 26.25 25.88
C GLY A 157 -21.69 27.60 26.55
N CYS A 158 -20.44 28.07 26.64
CA CYS A 158 -20.09 29.45 26.98
C CYS A 158 -18.93 29.95 26.12
N VAL A 159 -19.17 30.93 25.26
CA VAL A 159 -18.14 31.47 24.36
C VAL A 159 -18.38 32.94 24.06
N GLY A 160 -17.32 33.74 24.14
CA GLY A 160 -17.37 35.19 23.90
C GLY A 160 -16.75 35.60 22.58
N PHE A 161 -17.30 36.62 21.93
CA PHE A 161 -16.77 37.19 20.70
C PHE A 161 -16.78 38.72 20.77
N SER A 162 -15.68 39.32 20.37
CA SER A 162 -15.55 40.77 20.19
C SER A 162 -15.36 41.09 18.71
N GLY A 163 -16.03 42.14 18.23
CA GLY A 163 -16.00 42.50 16.82
C GLY A 163 -14.58 42.82 16.32
N GLY A 164 -14.23 42.32 15.13
CA GLY A 164 -12.94 42.57 14.51
C GLY A 164 -12.85 41.92 13.12
N PRO A 165 -11.97 42.39 12.22
CA PRO A 165 -11.84 41.81 10.88
C PRO A 165 -11.53 40.31 10.91
N ARG A 166 -10.57 39.88 11.75
CA ARG A 166 -10.20 38.46 11.87
C ARG A 166 -11.30 37.59 12.48
N VAL A 167 -11.97 38.06 13.53
CA VAL A 167 -13.12 37.35 14.10
C VAL A 167 -14.24 37.19 13.06
N LYS A 168 -14.51 38.23 12.25
CA LYS A 168 -15.49 38.15 11.16
C LYS A 168 -15.09 37.12 10.10
N SER A 169 -13.82 37.09 9.69
CA SER A 169 -13.30 36.09 8.76
C SER A 169 -13.35 34.67 9.33
N PHE A 170 -13.01 34.49 10.61
CA PHE A 170 -13.14 33.20 11.28
C PHE A 170 -14.59 32.74 11.36
N LEU A 171 -15.52 33.63 11.73
CA LEU A 171 -16.95 33.32 11.75
C LEU A 171 -17.47 32.94 10.35
N GLU A 172 -16.98 33.58 9.29
CA GLU A 172 -17.33 33.23 7.92
C GLU A 172 -16.85 31.83 7.54
N TRP A 173 -15.58 31.50 7.82
CA TRP A 173 -15.06 30.16 7.64
C TRP A 173 -15.82 29.13 8.49
N TRP A 174 -16.11 29.45 9.74
CA TRP A 174 -16.80 28.55 10.66
C TRP A 174 -18.24 28.28 10.21
N THR A 175 -18.95 29.29 9.67
CA THR A 175 -20.26 29.07 9.02
C THR A 175 -20.18 28.13 7.82
N GLN A 176 -19.10 28.20 7.02
CA GLN A 176 -18.91 27.30 5.87
C GLN A 176 -18.59 25.87 6.31
N ALA A 177 -17.75 25.70 7.33
CA ALA A 177 -17.42 24.39 7.89
C ALA A 177 -18.69 23.68 8.43
N LEU A 178 -19.54 24.43 9.12
CA LEU A 178 -20.75 23.88 9.74
C LEU A 178 -21.93 23.68 8.77
N ASP A 179 -21.82 24.08 7.50
CA ASP A 179 -22.82 23.77 6.48
C ASP A 179 -22.93 22.26 6.19
N ARG A 180 -21.83 21.51 6.41
CA ARG A 180 -21.78 20.05 6.19
C ARG A 180 -21.27 19.23 7.38
N HIS A 181 -20.62 19.88 8.34
CA HIS A 181 -19.93 19.19 9.43
C HIS A 181 -20.41 19.59 10.84
N ALA A 182 -21.67 19.98 10.98
CA ALA A 182 -22.29 20.20 12.29
C ALA A 182 -22.90 18.94 12.91
N SER A 183 -22.80 17.78 12.26
CA SER A 183 -23.37 16.53 12.77
C SER A 183 -22.60 15.96 13.95
N TYR A 184 -23.32 15.25 14.82
CA TYR A 184 -22.79 14.64 16.03
C TYR A 184 -22.39 13.18 15.78
N HIS A 185 -21.09 12.93 15.60
CA HIS A 185 -20.53 11.59 15.37
C HIS A 185 -19.36 11.30 16.33
N PRO A 186 -19.64 10.91 17.58
CA PRO A 186 -18.61 10.71 18.61
C PRO A 186 -17.64 9.56 18.28
N GLN A 187 -18.04 8.62 17.42
CA GLN A 187 -17.16 7.54 16.92
C GLN A 187 -16.19 8.01 15.82
N ALA A 188 -16.50 9.12 15.14
CA ALA A 188 -15.69 9.69 14.05
C ALA A 188 -14.96 10.98 14.47
N TYR A 189 -14.91 11.29 15.78
CA TYR A 189 -14.28 12.49 16.34
C TYR A 189 -14.89 13.83 15.86
N PHE A 190 -16.11 13.83 15.32
CA PHE A 190 -16.84 15.04 14.93
C PHE A 190 -17.91 15.36 15.97
N TYR A 191 -17.76 16.50 16.65
CA TYR A 191 -18.63 16.92 17.75
C TYR A 191 -19.19 18.33 17.51
N GLY A 192 -20.06 18.43 16.50
CA GLY A 192 -20.76 19.67 16.17
C GLY A 192 -19.85 20.88 15.94
N ASP A 193 -20.23 22.02 16.51
CA ASP A 193 -19.54 23.30 16.33
C ASP A 193 -18.18 23.36 17.05
N GLN A 194 -18.03 22.62 18.15
CA GLN A 194 -16.82 22.64 18.99
C GLN A 194 -15.57 22.17 18.27
N PHE A 195 -15.69 21.13 17.43
CA PHE A 195 -14.55 20.54 16.72
C PHE A 195 -13.88 21.54 15.77
N HIS A 196 -14.66 22.34 15.05
CA HIS A 196 -14.14 23.37 14.16
C HIS A 196 -13.87 24.67 14.92
N GLY A 197 -14.71 24.97 15.92
CA GLY A 197 -14.59 26.18 16.74
C GLY A 197 -13.28 26.26 17.51
N GLN A 198 -12.75 25.15 18.01
CA GLN A 198 -11.45 25.12 18.72
C GLN A 198 -10.26 25.56 17.84
N MET A 199 -10.39 25.52 16.50
CA MET A 199 -9.38 26.05 15.59
C MET A 199 -9.26 27.58 15.63
N ALA A 200 -10.13 28.27 16.39
CA ALA A 200 -9.98 29.68 16.69
C ALA A 200 -8.57 30.02 17.20
N CYS A 201 -7.96 29.13 18.02
CA CYS A 201 -6.58 29.27 18.51
C CYS A 201 -5.52 29.26 17.41
N SER A 202 -5.85 28.79 16.21
CA SER A 202 -4.96 28.78 15.04
C SER A 202 -5.19 29.95 14.09
N PHE A 203 -6.37 30.58 14.12
CA PHE A 203 -6.77 31.63 13.16
C PHE A 203 -6.84 33.04 13.75
N LEU A 204 -7.09 33.15 15.06
CA LEU A 204 -7.20 34.42 15.76
C LEU A 204 -5.92 34.69 16.54
N ASP A 205 -5.43 35.93 16.45
CA ASP A 205 -4.28 36.38 17.25
C ASP A 205 -4.64 36.37 18.75
N ASP A 206 -5.90 36.71 19.07
CA ASP A 206 -6.43 36.82 20.44
C ASP A 206 -7.58 35.83 20.70
N ALA A 207 -7.29 34.53 20.68
CA ALA A 207 -8.18 33.49 21.22
C ALA A 207 -7.82 33.21 22.69
N HIS A 208 -8.45 33.92 23.62
CA HIS A 208 -8.13 33.84 25.04
C HIS A 208 -8.76 32.61 25.70
N VAL A 209 -7.93 31.63 26.04
CA VAL A 209 -8.30 30.47 26.83
C VAL A 209 -8.35 30.83 28.31
N TRP A 210 -9.55 31.09 28.82
CA TRP A 210 -9.79 31.50 30.19
C TRP A 210 -10.04 30.28 31.09
N ARG A 211 -9.51 30.24 32.32
CA ARG A 211 -9.54 29.04 33.20
C ARG A 211 -10.20 29.30 34.56
N HIS A 212 -11.06 30.30 34.66
CA HIS A 212 -11.59 30.80 35.92
C HIS A 212 -12.72 29.92 36.48
N THR A 213 -12.50 29.15 37.55
CA THR A 213 -13.46 28.11 37.99
C THR A 213 -14.87 28.62 38.31
N GLY A 214 -15.03 29.90 38.70
CA GLY A 214 -16.34 30.53 38.90
C GLY A 214 -17.23 30.64 37.64
N PHE A 215 -16.66 30.44 36.45
CA PHE A 215 -17.38 30.45 35.17
C PHE A 215 -17.34 29.11 34.43
N HIS A 216 -16.53 28.17 34.90
CA HIS A 216 -16.37 26.83 34.32
C HIS A 216 -17.29 25.79 34.97
N GLY A 217 -18.34 26.24 35.67
CA GLY A 217 -19.25 25.39 36.42
C GLY A 217 -20.06 24.46 35.52
N GLY A 218 -19.86 23.15 35.58
CA GLY A 218 -20.67 22.18 34.86
C GLY A 218 -20.87 20.87 35.62
N SER A 219 -21.92 20.13 35.25
CA SER A 219 -22.16 18.78 35.79
C SER A 219 -20.98 17.82 35.57
N TRP A 220 -20.24 17.98 34.46
CA TRP A 220 -19.12 17.12 34.05
C TRP A 220 -17.83 17.34 34.85
N ASN A 221 -17.63 18.51 35.44
CA ASN A 221 -16.41 18.84 36.21
C ASN A 221 -16.71 19.17 37.67
N ALA A 222 -17.94 18.92 38.13
CA ALA A 222 -18.39 19.14 39.50
C ALA A 222 -17.45 18.52 40.57
N ALA A 223 -16.89 17.34 40.29
CA ALA A 223 -15.92 16.68 41.18
C ALA A 223 -14.61 17.47 41.37
N THR A 224 -14.22 18.29 40.38
CA THR A 224 -12.98 19.07 40.38
C THR A 224 -13.17 20.54 40.76
N LEU A 225 -14.41 21.05 40.74
CA LEU A 225 -14.71 22.47 41.01
C LEU A 225 -14.54 22.88 42.49
N LYS A 226 -14.49 21.90 43.41
CA LYS A 226 -14.51 22.12 44.87
C LYS A 226 -15.61 23.11 45.27
N LEU A 227 -16.84 22.77 44.87
CA LEU A 227 -18.02 23.60 45.11
C LEU A 227 -18.39 23.60 46.60
N GLU A 228 -18.42 24.77 47.22
CA GLU A 228 -18.79 24.96 48.62
C GLU A 228 -19.87 26.03 48.75
N ARG A 229 -20.75 25.88 49.74
CA ARG A 229 -21.80 26.86 50.05
C ARG A 229 -21.41 27.64 51.30
N THR A 230 -21.17 28.93 51.16
CA THR A 230 -20.82 29.85 52.25
C THR A 230 -21.86 30.96 52.33
N THR A 231 -22.51 31.09 53.48
CA THR A 231 -23.46 32.20 53.76
C THR A 231 -24.55 32.41 52.70
N GLY A 232 -25.01 31.34 52.05
CA GLY A 232 -26.08 31.38 51.03
C GLY A 232 -25.57 31.48 49.58
N ASP A 233 -24.29 31.83 49.38
CA ASP A 233 -23.66 31.95 48.07
C ASP A 233 -22.78 30.73 47.75
N TRP A 234 -22.69 30.41 46.46
CA TRP A 234 -21.85 29.32 45.95
C TRP A 234 -20.44 29.83 45.66
N THR A 235 -19.43 29.07 46.10
CA THR A 235 -18.02 29.39 45.86
C THR A 235 -17.28 28.21 45.26
N THR A 236 -16.24 28.51 44.50
CA THR A 236 -15.30 27.60 43.86
C THR A 236 -13.87 27.98 44.25
N ARG A 237 -12.87 27.23 43.79
CA ARG A 237 -11.45 27.55 44.05
C ARG A 237 -11.07 29.01 43.76
N ASP A 238 -11.56 29.57 42.65
CA ASP A 238 -11.16 30.90 42.18
C ASP A 238 -12.13 32.01 42.66
N GLY A 239 -13.03 31.71 43.60
CA GLY A 239 -13.97 32.68 44.19
C GLY A 239 -15.44 32.33 43.97
N ALA A 240 -16.32 33.33 44.00
CA ALA A 240 -17.76 33.16 43.84
C ALA A 240 -18.11 32.49 42.51
N LEU A 241 -19.10 31.59 42.53
CA LEU A 241 -19.68 31.00 41.34
C LEU A 241 -20.54 32.07 40.65
N SER A 242 -20.23 32.36 39.38
CA SER A 242 -21.00 33.29 38.55
C SER A 242 -21.85 32.58 37.51
N LEU A 243 -21.40 31.44 36.99
CA LEU A 243 -22.07 30.69 35.93
C LEU A 243 -21.97 29.18 36.21
N PHE A 244 -23.10 28.48 36.11
CA PHE A 244 -23.15 27.01 36.11
C PHE A 244 -24.06 26.49 35.00
N GLN A 245 -23.65 25.37 34.40
CA GLN A 245 -24.31 24.72 33.27
C GLN A 245 -24.81 23.33 33.66
N PHE A 246 -26.11 23.08 33.49
CA PHE A 246 -26.83 21.92 34.04
C PHE A 246 -27.02 20.78 33.02
N HIS A 247 -26.04 20.51 32.15
CA HIS A 247 -26.15 19.43 31.16
C HIS A 247 -26.21 18.04 31.82
N SER A 248 -26.99 17.09 31.29
CA SER A 248 -26.75 15.67 31.55
C SER A 248 -25.69 15.17 30.56
N GLY A 249 -24.73 14.34 31.00
CA GLY A 249 -23.53 14.00 30.24
C GLY A 249 -23.74 13.20 28.93
N ASP A 250 -24.99 12.91 28.55
CA ASP A 250 -25.37 12.07 27.41
C ASP A 250 -26.06 12.90 26.30
N ALA A 251 -25.60 12.76 25.06
CA ALA A 251 -26.16 13.44 23.89
C ALA A 251 -27.57 12.93 23.52
N ALA A 252 -27.94 11.71 23.95
CA ALA A 252 -29.31 11.22 23.84
C ALA A 252 -30.25 11.92 24.84
N GLU A 253 -29.75 12.28 26.03
CA GLU A 253 -30.52 12.93 27.09
C GLU A 253 -30.61 14.46 26.96
N GLN A 254 -29.73 15.10 26.18
CA GLN A 254 -29.87 16.52 25.79
C GLN A 254 -31.20 16.82 25.09
N ARG A 255 -31.94 15.79 24.66
CA ARG A 255 -33.26 15.87 24.00
C ARG A 255 -34.43 15.96 24.98
N VAL A 256 -34.21 15.76 26.27
CA VAL A 256 -35.24 15.78 27.32
C VAL A 256 -34.82 16.82 28.36
N ALA A 257 -35.78 17.59 28.88
CA ALA A 257 -35.57 18.42 30.06
C ALA A 257 -34.84 17.61 31.13
N PRO A 258 -33.94 18.20 31.94
CA PRO A 258 -33.29 17.48 33.03
C PRO A 258 -34.37 16.90 33.92
N SER A 259 -34.69 15.62 33.73
CA SER A 259 -35.67 14.93 34.53
C SER A 259 -35.09 14.86 35.93
N ALA A 260 -35.93 15.01 36.95
CA ALA A 260 -35.57 14.82 38.34
C ALA A 260 -34.96 13.42 38.64
N ASN A 261 -34.85 12.53 37.64
CA ASN A 261 -34.12 11.28 37.70
C ASN A 261 -32.65 11.49 37.32
N VAL A 262 -31.93 12.15 38.21
CA VAL A 262 -30.46 12.12 38.23
C VAL A 262 -30.04 10.80 38.86
N ASP A 263 -30.13 9.70 38.10
CA ASP A 263 -29.91 8.36 38.65
C ASP A 263 -28.50 7.82 38.35
N ALA A 264 -27.94 7.20 39.39
CA ALA A 264 -26.76 6.34 39.47
C ALA A 264 -25.32 6.91 39.61
N SER A 265 -25.02 8.22 39.44
CA SER A 265 -23.63 8.73 39.60
C SER A 265 -23.39 9.77 40.71
N MET A 266 -24.43 10.27 41.39
CA MET A 266 -24.28 11.31 42.43
C MET A 266 -23.84 10.80 43.82
N ALA A 267 -22.89 9.86 43.87
CA ALA A 267 -22.22 9.49 45.12
C ALA A 267 -21.17 10.53 45.58
N ILE A 268 -21.05 11.71 44.94
CA ILE A 268 -19.80 12.49 45.01
C ILE A 268 -19.91 13.86 45.72
N ALA A 269 -21.06 14.53 45.87
CA ALA A 269 -21.09 15.78 46.66
C ALA A 269 -22.51 16.26 47.07
N PRO A 270 -22.79 16.46 48.38
CA PRO A 270 -24.03 17.09 48.86
C PRO A 270 -24.30 18.49 48.28
N ALA A 271 -23.22 19.26 48.02
CA ALA A 271 -23.29 20.59 47.42
C ALA A 271 -23.91 20.59 46.01
N LEU A 272 -23.63 19.57 45.19
CA LEU A 272 -24.17 19.48 43.84
C LEU A 272 -25.66 19.16 43.83
N ALA A 273 -26.12 18.31 44.75
CA ALA A 273 -27.54 17.96 44.88
C ALA A 273 -28.38 19.20 45.24
N GLU A 274 -27.87 20.05 46.13
CA GLU A 274 -28.53 21.30 46.49
C GLU A 274 -28.55 22.31 45.33
N LEU A 275 -27.47 22.40 44.55
CA LEU A 275 -27.42 23.25 43.36
C LEU A 275 -28.42 22.82 42.28
N PHE A 276 -28.57 21.51 42.05
CA PHE A 276 -29.56 20.97 41.11
C PHE A 276 -31.00 21.13 41.61
N ALA A 277 -31.23 21.02 42.92
CA ALA A 277 -32.54 21.28 43.51
C ALA A 277 -32.96 22.75 43.34
N ASP A 278 -32.02 23.69 43.52
CA ASP A 278 -32.22 25.12 43.28
C ASP A 278 -32.57 25.40 41.80
N TYR A 279 -31.85 24.80 40.85
CA TYR A 279 -32.19 24.90 39.43
C TYR A 279 -33.54 24.27 39.08
N ALA A 280 -33.86 23.11 39.65
CA ALA A 280 -35.13 22.42 39.39
C ALA A 280 -36.35 23.23 39.87
N SER A 281 -36.21 23.96 40.97
CA SER A 281 -37.25 24.88 41.46
C SER A 281 -37.50 26.00 40.44
N ASP A 282 -36.45 26.73 40.04
CA ASP A 282 -36.56 27.81 39.05
C ASP A 282 -37.09 27.31 37.70
N TYR A 283 -36.65 26.12 37.28
CA TYR A 283 -37.12 25.47 36.06
C TYR A 283 -38.62 25.17 36.14
N SER A 284 -39.12 24.66 37.27
CA SER A 284 -40.54 24.39 37.47
C SER A 284 -41.40 25.66 37.40
N ASP A 285 -40.92 26.75 38.00
CA ASP A 285 -41.57 28.05 37.94
C ASP A 285 -41.61 28.58 36.49
N CYS A 286 -40.49 28.51 35.78
CA CYS A 286 -40.41 28.89 34.37
C CYS A 286 -41.27 28.00 33.47
N SER A 287 -41.31 26.70 33.73
CA SER A 287 -42.15 25.75 32.98
C SER A 287 -43.63 26.08 33.13
N THR A 288 -44.05 26.54 34.31
CA THR A 288 -45.42 26.98 34.56
C THR A 288 -45.69 28.31 33.86
N ALA A 289 -44.79 29.29 34.00
CA ALA A 289 -44.94 30.62 33.42
C ALA A 289 -44.89 30.63 31.87
N LEU A 290 -44.16 29.70 31.27
CA LEU A 290 -43.95 29.62 29.82
C LEU A 290 -44.71 28.45 29.17
N ALA A 291 -45.66 27.84 29.88
CA ALA A 291 -46.40 26.68 29.39
C ALA A 291 -47.11 26.95 28.05
N GLU A 292 -47.65 28.15 27.84
CA GLU A 292 -48.32 28.54 26.58
C GLU A 292 -47.35 28.73 25.40
N PHE A 293 -46.06 28.93 25.67
CA PHE A 293 -45.01 29.05 24.66
C PHE A 293 -44.31 27.72 24.40
N THR A 294 -44.31 26.81 25.37
CA THR A 294 -43.59 25.53 25.27
C THR A 294 -44.32 24.55 24.35
N GLY A 295 -43.56 23.79 23.54
CA GLY A 295 -44.12 22.82 22.60
C GLY A 295 -43.04 21.98 21.93
N GLU A 296 -43.45 21.06 21.06
CA GLU A 296 -42.51 20.25 20.28
C GLU A 296 -41.75 21.10 19.27
N TYR A 297 -40.49 20.73 19.03
CA TYR A 297 -39.62 21.38 18.06
C TYR A 297 -40.16 21.21 16.63
N SER A 298 -40.55 22.31 15.98
CA SER A 298 -41.27 22.26 14.70
C SER A 298 -40.46 21.69 13.53
N TYR A 299 -39.12 21.84 13.53
CA TYR A 299 -38.27 21.26 12.49
C TYR A 299 -37.98 19.76 12.70
N ALA A 300 -38.48 19.14 13.77
CA ALA A 300 -38.51 17.68 13.90
C ALA A 300 -39.56 17.01 13.01
N HIS A 301 -40.45 17.80 12.39
CA HIS A 301 -41.60 17.29 11.66
C HIS A 301 -41.67 17.81 10.22
N TYR A 302 -42.18 16.93 9.33
CA TYR A 302 -42.68 17.30 8.02
C TYR A 302 -43.93 18.18 8.15
N GLU A 303 -44.30 18.88 7.08
CA GLU A 303 -45.49 19.75 7.06
C GLU A 303 -46.82 19.02 7.25
N ASP A 304 -46.85 17.70 7.02
CA ASP A 304 -48.00 16.84 7.34
C ASP A 304 -48.05 16.36 8.80
N GLY A 305 -47.15 16.86 9.65
CA GLY A 305 -47.08 16.57 11.08
C GLY A 305 -46.37 15.26 11.43
N LYS A 306 -45.81 14.53 10.45
CA LYS A 306 -45.04 13.31 10.74
C LYS A 306 -43.61 13.62 11.15
N ALA A 307 -43.10 12.87 12.13
CA ALA A 307 -41.72 12.99 12.57
C ALA A 307 -40.74 12.63 11.43
N ILE A 308 -39.62 13.33 11.40
CA ILE A 308 -38.49 13.04 10.50
C ILE A 308 -37.55 12.09 11.23
N ASP A 309 -37.27 10.95 10.62
CA ASP A 309 -36.33 9.97 11.15
C ASP A 309 -34.87 10.45 11.00
N GLY A 310 -34.02 10.07 11.94
CA GLY A 310 -32.58 10.36 11.89
C GLY A 310 -31.93 9.79 10.63
N MET A 311 -32.41 8.63 10.15
CA MET A 311 -31.93 8.05 8.90
C MET A 311 -32.32 8.90 7.68
N GLU A 312 -33.51 9.51 7.66
CA GLU A 312 -33.91 10.41 6.58
C GLU A 312 -33.01 11.66 6.52
N ARG A 313 -32.62 12.20 7.68
CA ARG A 313 -31.66 13.31 7.76
C ARG A 313 -30.27 12.89 7.30
N LEU A 314 -29.81 11.71 7.68
CA LEU A 314 -28.51 11.15 7.24
C LEU A 314 -28.49 10.91 5.73
N VAL A 315 -29.56 10.33 5.17
CA VAL A 315 -29.71 10.15 3.72
C VAL A 315 -29.68 11.51 3.04
N PHE A 316 -30.48 12.48 3.51
CA PHE A 316 -30.50 13.82 2.92
C PHE A 316 -29.13 14.51 3.01
N LEU A 317 -28.44 14.42 4.15
CA LEU A 317 -27.09 14.94 4.34
C LEU A 317 -26.10 14.27 3.36
N SER A 318 -26.26 12.96 3.09
CA SER A 318 -25.40 12.20 2.17
C SER A 318 -25.53 12.59 0.70
N LEU A 319 -26.65 13.21 0.29
CA LEU A 319 -26.87 13.70 -1.06
C LEU A 319 -25.92 14.86 -1.42
N HIS A 320 -25.54 14.99 -2.70
CA HIS A 320 -24.78 16.14 -3.16
C HIS A 320 -25.64 17.42 -3.06
N ALA A 321 -25.00 18.59 -2.87
CA ALA A 321 -25.71 19.86 -2.74
C ALA A 321 -26.64 20.16 -3.93
N ALA A 322 -26.27 19.73 -5.15
CA ALA A 322 -27.12 19.87 -6.33
C ALA A 322 -28.39 19.01 -6.24
N GLU A 323 -28.32 17.81 -5.66
CA GLU A 323 -29.45 16.91 -5.43
C GLU A 323 -30.33 17.41 -4.28
N GLN A 324 -29.72 17.87 -3.17
CA GLN A 324 -30.43 18.51 -2.07
C GLN A 324 -31.26 19.71 -2.55
N ARG A 325 -30.73 20.51 -3.48
CA ARG A 325 -31.45 21.63 -4.10
C ARG A 325 -32.63 21.21 -4.97
N GLN A 326 -32.73 19.95 -5.40
CA GLN A 326 -33.92 19.44 -6.11
C GLN A 326 -35.12 19.30 -5.16
N TYR A 327 -34.88 19.23 -3.86
CA TYR A 327 -35.91 19.26 -2.83
C TYR A 327 -36.22 20.71 -2.45
N ALA A 328 -36.94 21.41 -3.33
CA ALA A 328 -37.30 22.82 -3.14
C ALA A 328 -37.92 23.11 -1.76
N ASN A 329 -38.69 22.15 -1.22
CA ASN A 329 -39.09 22.12 0.18
C ASN A 329 -38.79 20.74 0.78
N PRO A 330 -37.69 20.59 1.57
CA PRO A 330 -37.32 19.31 2.12
C PRO A 330 -38.31 18.81 3.19
N PHE A 331 -39.11 19.70 3.80
CA PHE A 331 -40.15 19.33 4.77
C PHE A 331 -41.48 18.92 4.14
N SER A 332 -41.58 18.87 2.82
CA SER A 332 -42.82 18.49 2.13
C SER A 332 -43.12 16.98 2.26
N PRO A 333 -44.40 16.57 2.20
CA PRO A 333 -44.77 15.15 2.17
C PRO A 333 -44.24 14.40 0.93
N ASP A 334 -43.90 15.11 -0.16
CA ASP A 334 -43.30 14.52 -1.36
C ASP A 334 -41.84 14.11 -1.10
N THR A 335 -41.08 14.98 -0.42
CA THR A 335 -39.72 14.67 0.03
C THR A 335 -39.70 13.43 0.92
N ARG A 336 -40.64 13.32 1.86
CA ARG A 336 -40.80 12.12 2.72
C ARG A 336 -40.99 10.85 1.91
N LYS A 337 -41.81 10.88 0.85
CA LYS A 337 -42.01 9.72 -0.03
C LYS A 337 -40.73 9.35 -0.79
N ARG A 338 -39.99 10.34 -1.28
CA ARG A 338 -38.74 10.15 -2.03
C ARG A 338 -37.58 9.69 -1.15
N LEU A 339 -37.47 10.17 0.08
CA LEU A 339 -36.46 9.70 1.04
C LEU A 339 -36.83 8.30 1.57
N GLY A 340 -38.12 8.05 1.77
CA GLY A 340 -38.64 6.75 2.19
C GLY A 340 -38.32 5.58 1.25
N THR A 341 -37.99 5.82 -0.02
CA THR A 341 -37.51 4.75 -0.92
C THR A 341 -36.09 4.30 -0.60
N TYR A 342 -35.28 5.13 0.05
CA TYR A 342 -33.91 4.80 0.46
C TYR A 342 -33.85 4.10 1.81
N THR A 343 -34.88 4.28 2.65
CA THR A 343 -34.94 3.71 4.01
C THR A 343 -35.75 2.40 4.10
N GLN A 344 -36.22 1.83 2.98
CA GLN A 344 -37.00 0.58 2.90
C GLN A 344 -36.15 -0.72 2.99
N VAL A 345 -35.02 -0.71 3.69
CA VAL A 345 -34.18 -1.91 3.89
C VAL A 345 -34.55 -2.53 5.24
N ASP A 346 -34.82 -3.85 5.25
CA ASP A 346 -35.23 -4.62 6.43
C ASP A 346 -34.39 -4.30 7.69
N ASP A 347 -35.06 -3.82 8.74
CA ASP A 347 -34.51 -3.31 10.01
C ASP A 347 -33.69 -4.33 10.84
N ALA A 348 -33.51 -5.57 10.35
CA ALA A 348 -32.90 -6.66 11.11
C ALA A 348 -31.44 -6.98 10.74
N ALA A 349 -30.86 -6.38 9.68
CA ALA A 349 -29.58 -6.85 9.13
C ALA A 349 -28.42 -5.83 9.16
N TRP A 350 -28.64 -4.58 9.57
CA TRP A 350 -27.61 -3.52 9.50
C TRP A 350 -27.57 -2.71 10.80
N SER A 351 -26.40 -2.63 11.44
CA SER A 351 -26.20 -1.64 12.49
C SER A 351 -26.14 -0.23 11.87
N PRO A 352 -26.55 0.83 12.60
CA PRO A 352 -26.42 2.21 12.13
C PRO A 352 -25.00 2.58 11.68
N SER A 353 -23.99 1.95 12.28
CA SER A 353 -22.58 2.08 11.91
C SER A 353 -22.23 1.42 10.56
N GLY A 354 -22.90 0.34 10.16
CA GLY A 354 -22.69 -0.32 8.86
C GLY A 354 -23.24 0.49 7.68
N LEU A 355 -24.41 1.11 7.85
CA LEU A 355 -24.97 2.01 6.83
C LEU A 355 -24.21 3.34 6.76
N LEU A 356 -23.80 3.90 7.91
CA LEU A 356 -22.94 5.08 7.96
C LEU A 356 -21.57 4.83 7.32
N TRP A 357 -20.99 3.64 7.53
CA TRP A 357 -19.74 3.25 6.89
C TRP A 357 -19.92 3.06 5.38
N GLN A 358 -21.04 2.47 4.92
CA GLN A 358 -21.34 2.39 3.48
C GLN A 358 -21.63 3.75 2.84
N LEU A 359 -22.31 4.67 3.54
CA LEU A 359 -22.54 6.03 3.06
C LEU A 359 -21.25 6.86 3.08
N TRP A 360 -20.37 6.65 4.06
CA TRP A 360 -19.04 7.25 4.10
C TRP A 360 -18.11 6.66 3.02
N GLN A 361 -18.13 5.35 2.79
CA GLN A 361 -17.41 4.72 1.69
C GLN A 361 -17.95 5.16 0.33
N SER A 362 -19.26 5.29 0.19
CA SER A 362 -19.89 5.83 -1.03
C SER A 362 -19.53 7.31 -1.24
N ARG A 363 -19.43 8.10 -0.15
CA ARG A 363 -18.92 9.48 -0.19
C ARG A 363 -17.45 9.53 -0.55
N LYS A 364 -16.61 8.67 0.01
CA LYS A 364 -15.17 8.65 -0.26
C LYS A 364 -14.88 8.14 -1.67
N GLN A 365 -15.58 7.10 -2.13
CA GLN A 365 -15.55 6.66 -3.53
C GLN A 365 -16.11 7.73 -4.46
N ARG A 366 -17.15 8.48 -4.09
CA ARG A 366 -17.68 9.58 -4.91
C ARG A 366 -16.80 10.83 -4.87
N GLU A 367 -16.13 11.15 -3.78
CA GLU A 367 -15.14 12.24 -3.69
C GLU A 367 -13.83 11.86 -4.39
N GLU A 368 -13.43 10.59 -4.36
CA GLU A 368 -12.33 10.06 -5.18
C GLU A 368 -12.74 9.99 -6.64
N LEU A 369 -13.97 9.59 -6.98
CA LEU A 369 -14.52 9.65 -8.34
C LEU A 369 -14.79 11.08 -8.80
N GLU A 370 -15.12 12.04 -7.94
CA GLU A 370 -15.33 13.46 -8.27
C GLU A 370 -14.02 14.24 -8.26
N THR A 371 -13.00 13.81 -7.51
CA THR A 371 -11.64 14.35 -7.63
C THR A 371 -10.97 13.73 -8.84
N GLN A 372 -11.19 12.46 -9.14
CA GLN A 372 -10.82 11.84 -10.41
C GLN A 372 -11.68 12.35 -11.56
N HIS A 373 -12.93 12.74 -11.38
CA HIS A 373 -13.80 13.32 -12.42
C HIS A 373 -13.56 14.82 -12.53
N ARG A 374 -13.18 15.56 -11.50
CA ARG A 374 -12.76 16.97 -11.60
C ARG A 374 -11.34 17.06 -12.14
N ILE A 375 -10.42 16.20 -11.71
CA ILE A 375 -9.13 16.04 -12.38
C ILE A 375 -9.35 15.50 -13.79
N ALA A 376 -10.24 14.54 -14.04
CA ALA A 376 -10.54 14.08 -15.40
C ALA A 376 -11.49 14.98 -16.16
N THR A 377 -12.10 16.03 -15.60
CA THR A 377 -12.92 17.05 -16.31
C THR A 377 -12.10 18.30 -16.49
N ASP A 378 -11.12 18.60 -15.64
CA ASP A 378 -10.11 19.63 -15.87
C ASP A 378 -9.04 19.09 -16.83
N VAL A 379 -8.66 17.81 -16.71
CA VAL A 379 -7.85 17.07 -17.68
C VAL A 379 -8.68 16.69 -18.89
N ALA A 380 -10.00 16.40 -18.81
CA ALA A 380 -10.81 16.28 -20.02
C ALA A 380 -11.23 17.61 -20.62
N ASP A 381 -11.27 18.75 -19.92
CA ASP A 381 -11.50 20.06 -20.53
C ASP A 381 -10.19 20.61 -21.10
N ALA A 382 -9.05 20.36 -20.45
CA ALA A 382 -7.73 20.62 -21.02
C ALA A 382 -7.41 19.66 -22.17
N ASN A 383 -7.74 18.37 -22.05
CA ASN A 383 -7.65 17.40 -23.14
C ASN A 383 -8.73 17.65 -24.18
N LEU A 384 -9.95 18.08 -23.87
CA LEU A 384 -10.99 18.43 -24.87
C LEU A 384 -10.62 19.74 -25.55
N GLN A 385 -9.99 20.71 -24.89
CA GLN A 385 -9.45 21.89 -25.57
C GLN A 385 -8.27 21.49 -26.46
N ALA A 386 -7.31 20.72 -25.96
CA ALA A 386 -6.19 20.19 -26.75
C ALA A 386 -6.65 19.22 -27.85
N GLU A 387 -7.74 18.50 -27.65
CA GLU A 387 -8.32 17.53 -28.57
C GLU A 387 -9.28 18.20 -29.54
N VAL A 388 -9.95 19.31 -29.19
CA VAL A 388 -10.65 20.21 -30.13
C VAL A 388 -9.63 20.96 -30.99
N GLU A 389 -8.48 21.35 -30.45
CA GLU A 389 -7.38 21.95 -31.20
C GLU A 389 -6.69 20.89 -32.09
N ARG A 390 -6.49 19.67 -31.57
CA ARG A 390 -6.05 18.50 -32.33
C ARG A 390 -7.06 18.07 -33.37
N TYR A 391 -8.38 18.13 -33.12
CA TYR A 391 -9.47 17.83 -34.07
C TYR A 391 -9.63 18.93 -35.09
N ARG A 392 -9.33 20.20 -34.78
CA ARG A 392 -9.21 21.27 -35.79
C ARG A 392 -8.01 21.02 -36.70
N LEU A 393 -6.86 20.68 -36.13
CA LEU A 393 -5.67 20.28 -36.88
C LEU A 393 -5.91 18.96 -37.65
N LEU A 394 -6.67 18.02 -37.07
CA LEU A 394 -7.06 16.76 -37.69
C LEU A 394 -8.13 16.99 -38.75
N ASP A 395 -9.08 17.92 -38.62
CA ASP A 395 -10.10 18.27 -39.63
C ASP A 395 -9.44 18.96 -40.82
N ASP A 396 -8.45 19.82 -40.58
CA ASP A 396 -7.59 20.38 -41.63
C ASP A 396 -6.78 19.28 -42.33
N GLN A 397 -6.19 18.33 -41.58
CA GLN A 397 -5.53 17.13 -42.13
C GLN A 397 -6.52 16.13 -42.74
N TYR A 398 -7.78 16.08 -42.30
CA TYR A 398 -8.82 15.16 -42.78
C TYR A 398 -9.39 15.70 -44.08
N ARG A 399 -9.46 17.01 -44.26
CA ARG A 399 -9.76 17.66 -45.55
C ARG A 399 -8.63 17.45 -46.56
N GLU A 400 -7.37 17.49 -46.11
CA GLU A 400 -6.22 17.07 -46.93
C GLU A 400 -6.30 15.57 -47.28
N ARG A 401 -6.56 14.71 -46.28
CA ARG A 401 -6.73 13.27 -46.46
C ARG A 401 -8.03 12.87 -47.15
N GLU A 402 -9.05 13.71 -47.25
CA GLU A 402 -10.27 13.41 -48.02
C GLU A 402 -9.97 13.44 -49.52
N ASN A 403 -9.03 14.30 -49.92
CA ASN A 403 -8.43 14.25 -51.25
C ASN A 403 -7.58 12.98 -51.42
N ASP A 404 -6.77 12.60 -50.42
CA ASP A 404 -6.01 11.35 -50.46
C ASP A 404 -6.91 10.11 -50.43
N VAL A 405 -8.04 10.12 -49.74
CA VAL A 405 -9.04 9.04 -49.68
C VAL A 405 -9.82 8.98 -50.98
N LYS A 406 -10.04 10.10 -51.69
CA LYS A 406 -10.55 10.07 -53.06
C LYS A 406 -9.56 9.40 -54.02
N ILE A 407 -8.27 9.71 -53.89
CA ILE A 407 -7.18 9.09 -54.66
C ILE A 407 -7.07 7.60 -54.30
N LEU A 408 -7.00 7.26 -53.01
CA LEU A 408 -6.95 5.88 -52.51
C LEU A 408 -8.22 5.09 -52.80
N ARG A 409 -9.42 5.69 -52.90
CA ARG A 409 -10.64 5.00 -53.39
C ARG A 409 -10.57 4.73 -54.89
N GLN A 410 -9.83 5.53 -55.64
CA GLN A 410 -9.54 5.28 -57.05
C GLN A 410 -8.53 4.13 -57.19
N ASP A 411 -7.50 4.12 -56.33
CA ASP A 411 -6.49 3.04 -56.28
C ASP A 411 -7.05 1.73 -55.72
N ILE A 412 -7.90 1.76 -54.70
CA ILE A 412 -8.60 0.58 -54.17
C ILE A 412 -9.53 0.00 -55.23
N ARG A 413 -10.16 0.82 -56.08
CA ARG A 413 -10.95 0.32 -57.22
C ARG A 413 -10.06 -0.35 -58.27
N SER A 414 -8.86 0.19 -58.52
CA SER A 414 -7.85 -0.46 -59.37
C SER A 414 -7.39 -1.79 -58.77
N LEU A 415 -7.02 -1.80 -57.48
CA LEU A 415 -6.56 -2.98 -56.75
C LEU A 415 -7.65 -4.04 -56.59
N GLN A 416 -8.92 -3.66 -56.47
CA GLN A 416 -10.05 -4.60 -56.46
C GLN A 416 -10.29 -5.23 -57.83
N ALA A 417 -10.00 -4.51 -58.93
CA ALA A 417 -10.00 -5.08 -60.27
C ALA A 417 -8.83 -6.07 -60.45
N ASP A 418 -7.66 -5.74 -59.92
CA ASP A 418 -6.47 -6.61 -59.93
C ASP A 418 -6.69 -7.87 -59.07
N VAL A 419 -7.25 -7.74 -57.86
CA VAL A 419 -7.60 -8.88 -56.99
C VAL A 419 -8.63 -9.78 -57.65
N LYS A 420 -9.62 -9.23 -58.38
CA LYS A 420 -10.55 -10.04 -59.18
C LYS A 420 -9.83 -10.80 -60.30
N SER A 421 -8.82 -10.19 -60.93
CA SER A 421 -8.02 -10.86 -61.96
C SER A 421 -7.18 -12.00 -61.37
N VAL A 422 -6.62 -11.80 -60.17
CA VAL A 422 -5.82 -12.79 -59.43
C VAL A 422 -6.70 -13.90 -58.85
N GLN A 423 -7.90 -13.59 -58.36
CA GLN A 423 -8.87 -14.61 -57.92
C GLN A 423 -9.34 -15.48 -59.08
N LYS A 424 -9.55 -14.89 -60.26
CA LYS A 424 -9.84 -15.65 -61.47
C LYS A 424 -8.67 -16.56 -61.87
N ALA A 425 -7.44 -16.05 -61.82
CA ALA A 425 -6.25 -16.87 -62.08
C ALA A 425 -6.04 -17.98 -61.02
N TYR A 426 -6.45 -17.74 -59.77
CA TYR A 426 -6.43 -18.72 -58.69
C TYR A 426 -7.51 -19.80 -58.87
N GLU A 427 -8.73 -19.43 -59.28
CA GLU A 427 -9.80 -20.36 -59.60
C GLU A 427 -9.47 -21.23 -60.82
N ASP A 428 -8.86 -20.64 -61.85
CA ASP A 428 -8.37 -21.35 -63.03
C ASP A 428 -7.23 -22.33 -62.65
N SER A 429 -6.32 -21.92 -61.76
CA SER A 429 -5.24 -22.77 -61.22
C SER A 429 -5.78 -23.89 -60.31
N ARG A 430 -6.84 -23.62 -59.55
CA ARG A 430 -7.50 -24.59 -58.68
C ARG A 430 -8.25 -25.64 -59.49
N GLN A 431 -8.92 -25.27 -60.58
CA GLN A 431 -9.51 -26.23 -61.52
C GLN A 431 -8.42 -27.12 -62.16
N TYR A 432 -7.24 -26.56 -62.44
CA TYR A 432 -6.09 -27.32 -62.92
C TYR A 432 -5.52 -28.30 -61.87
N ILE A 433 -5.47 -27.90 -60.60
CA ILE A 433 -5.04 -28.76 -59.47
C ILE A 433 -6.07 -29.86 -59.17
N ASP A 434 -7.37 -29.56 -59.20
CA ASP A 434 -8.42 -30.56 -59.00
C ASP A 434 -8.43 -31.59 -60.15
N MET A 435 -8.10 -31.18 -61.38
CA MET A 435 -7.87 -32.07 -62.52
C MET A 435 -6.64 -32.97 -62.33
N LEU A 436 -5.57 -32.47 -61.71
CA LEU A 436 -4.38 -33.27 -61.33
C LEU A 436 -4.68 -34.27 -60.19
N GLN A 437 -5.51 -33.88 -59.22
CA GLN A 437 -5.92 -34.72 -58.09
C GLN A 437 -6.91 -35.83 -58.48
N GLY A 438 -7.59 -35.71 -59.64
CA GLY A 438 -8.40 -36.75 -60.25
C GLY A 438 -7.62 -37.82 -61.00
N SER A 439 -6.33 -37.59 -61.29
CA SER A 439 -5.48 -38.53 -62.04
C SER A 439 -5.16 -39.80 -61.23
N THR A 440 -5.16 -40.94 -61.92
CA THR A 440 -4.92 -42.30 -61.38
C THR A 440 -3.58 -42.46 -60.67
N SER A 441 -2.64 -41.53 -60.86
CA SER A 441 -1.33 -41.50 -60.21
C SER A 441 -1.38 -41.04 -58.74
N TYR A 442 -2.34 -40.16 -58.37
CA TYR A 442 -2.43 -39.63 -57.00
C TYR A 442 -3.19 -40.58 -56.04
N LYS A 443 -4.01 -41.49 -56.58
CA LYS A 443 -4.76 -42.49 -55.80
C LYS A 443 -3.92 -43.70 -55.36
N LEU A 444 -2.74 -43.93 -55.94
CA LEU A 444 -1.88 -45.07 -55.59
C LEU A 444 -0.86 -44.75 -54.48
N GLY A 445 -0.51 -43.48 -54.25
CA GLY A 445 0.47 -43.08 -53.23
C GLY A 445 -0.05 -43.08 -51.79
N ARG A 446 -1.38 -43.09 -51.60
CA ARG A 446 -2.03 -42.99 -50.28
C ARG A 446 -2.30 -44.36 -49.61
N LEU A 447 -1.96 -45.47 -50.28
CA LEU A 447 -2.19 -46.84 -49.81
C LEU A 447 -0.95 -47.50 -49.19
N LEU A 448 0.21 -46.83 -49.15
CA LEU A 448 1.49 -47.43 -48.72
C LEU A 448 2.15 -46.83 -47.48
N THR A 449 1.56 -45.83 -46.80
CA THR A 449 2.23 -45.17 -45.66
C THR A 449 1.45 -45.13 -44.36
N SER A 450 0.27 -45.76 -44.28
CA SER A 450 -0.55 -45.78 -43.06
C SER A 450 -0.42 -46.97 -42.08
N PRO A 451 0.36 -48.06 -42.29
CA PRO A 451 0.53 -49.09 -41.26
C PRO A 451 1.74 -48.92 -40.32
N LEU A 452 2.59 -47.89 -40.47
CA LEU A 452 3.83 -47.76 -39.68
C LEU A 452 3.81 -46.68 -38.58
N ARG A 453 2.63 -46.22 -38.15
CA ARG A 453 2.50 -45.22 -37.07
C ARG A 453 1.80 -45.72 -35.81
N PHE A 454 1.49 -47.02 -35.71
CA PHE A 454 0.76 -47.57 -34.56
C PHE A 454 1.50 -48.69 -33.79
N ALA A 455 2.79 -48.92 -34.07
CA ALA A 455 3.57 -50.00 -33.45
C ALA A 455 4.87 -49.53 -32.79
N ARG A 456 4.89 -48.34 -32.16
CA ARG A 456 6.09 -47.84 -31.47
C ARG A 456 5.84 -47.11 -30.14
N GLU A 457 4.81 -47.51 -29.39
CA GLU A 457 4.63 -47.01 -28.01
C GLU A 457 4.35 -48.10 -26.96
N SER A 458 4.38 -49.37 -27.34
CA SER A 458 4.20 -50.47 -26.40
C SER A 458 5.32 -51.47 -26.60
N ILE A 459 6.44 -51.29 -25.89
CA ILE A 459 7.35 -52.33 -25.33
C ILE A 459 8.53 -51.60 -24.61
N VAL A 460 8.37 -51.38 -23.30
CA VAL A 460 9.29 -51.70 -22.18
C VAL A 460 10.79 -51.32 -22.28
N PRO A 461 11.33 -50.62 -21.25
CA PRO A 461 12.51 -51.12 -20.55
C PRO A 461 12.26 -51.33 -19.04
N ALA A 462 11.83 -52.54 -18.71
CA ALA A 462 11.89 -53.16 -17.40
C ALA A 462 13.28 -53.78 -17.27
N GLY A 463 14.23 -53.02 -16.74
CA GLY A 463 15.60 -53.52 -16.61
C GLY A 463 16.52 -52.79 -15.63
N ARG A 464 16.10 -51.69 -15.00
CA ARG A 464 16.99 -50.93 -14.10
C ARG A 464 16.46 -50.60 -12.70
N ARG A 465 15.26 -51.06 -12.31
CA ARG A 465 14.69 -50.80 -10.96
C ARG A 465 14.87 -51.92 -9.94
N GLY A 466 15.45 -53.07 -10.33
CA GLY A 466 15.60 -54.23 -9.42
C GLY A 466 16.78 -54.19 -8.46
N ILE A 467 17.79 -53.34 -8.69
CA ILE A 467 19.07 -53.41 -7.96
C ILE A 467 19.11 -52.47 -6.74
N ALA A 468 18.34 -51.38 -6.73
CA ALA A 468 18.31 -50.43 -5.61
C ALA A 468 17.53 -50.96 -4.39
N VAL A 469 16.48 -51.74 -4.61
CA VAL A 469 15.61 -52.29 -3.54
C VAL A 469 16.35 -53.36 -2.71
N LEU A 470 17.23 -54.14 -3.34
CA LEU A 470 18.01 -55.19 -2.67
C LEU A 470 19.14 -54.65 -1.78
N ARG A 471 19.61 -53.43 -2.01
CA ARG A 471 20.68 -52.80 -1.20
C ARG A 471 20.13 -52.26 0.12
N HIS A 472 18.92 -51.70 0.10
CA HIS A 472 18.30 -51.06 1.27
C HIS A 472 17.74 -52.06 2.29
N PHE A 473 17.18 -53.20 1.85
CA PHE A 473 16.73 -54.27 2.75
C PHE A 473 17.89 -54.93 3.54
N ARG A 474 19.11 -54.88 2.99
CA ARG A 474 20.32 -55.43 3.60
C ARG A 474 20.87 -54.56 4.74
N GLU A 475 20.64 -53.25 4.71
CA GLU A 475 21.05 -52.31 5.78
C GLU A 475 19.99 -52.24 6.90
N TYR A 476 18.70 -52.26 6.57
CA TYR A 476 17.62 -52.23 7.57
C TYR A 476 17.56 -53.49 8.45
N GLY A 477 17.84 -54.67 7.86
CA GLY A 477 17.93 -55.95 8.58
C GLY A 477 19.14 -56.05 9.52
N ARG A 478 20.16 -55.18 9.35
CA ARG A 478 21.38 -55.17 10.15
C ARG A 478 21.23 -54.43 11.49
N VAL A 479 20.26 -53.51 11.59
CA VAL A 479 20.03 -52.67 12.79
C VAL A 479 18.90 -53.20 13.70
N ASN A 480 17.82 -53.75 13.12
CA ASN A 480 16.58 -54.03 13.86
C ASN A 480 16.14 -55.51 13.87
N GLY A 481 16.97 -56.42 13.33
CA GLY A 481 16.70 -57.87 13.28
C GLY A 481 15.77 -58.30 12.13
N TRP A 482 16.15 -59.37 11.43
CA TRP A 482 15.49 -59.85 10.20
C TRP A 482 14.01 -60.19 10.37
N GLY A 483 13.56 -60.58 11.57
CA GLY A 483 12.16 -60.87 11.87
C GLY A 483 11.23 -59.64 11.91
N ALA A 484 11.75 -58.44 12.23
CA ALA A 484 10.95 -57.21 12.25
C ALA A 484 10.81 -56.60 10.85
N ALA A 485 11.87 -56.66 10.04
CA ALA A 485 11.86 -56.21 8.65
C ALA A 485 10.91 -57.04 7.77
N LEU A 486 10.85 -58.37 7.99
CA LEU A 486 9.91 -59.24 7.27
C LEU A 486 8.44 -58.96 7.64
N ARG A 487 8.15 -58.70 8.92
CA ARG A 487 6.78 -58.39 9.37
C ARG A 487 6.29 -57.02 8.86
N ALA A 488 7.16 -56.01 8.82
CA ALA A 488 6.85 -54.70 8.25
C ALA A 488 6.64 -54.79 6.73
N ALA A 489 7.49 -55.52 6.01
CA ALA A 489 7.35 -55.72 4.57
C ALA A 489 6.08 -56.49 4.20
N VAL A 490 5.74 -57.55 4.94
CA VAL A 490 4.50 -58.34 4.71
C VAL A 490 3.24 -57.54 5.06
N SER A 491 3.27 -56.73 6.14
CA SER A 491 2.14 -55.85 6.50
C SER A 491 1.92 -54.72 5.48
N ILE A 492 2.99 -54.15 4.92
CA ILE A 492 2.91 -53.06 3.93
C ILE A 492 2.53 -53.62 2.55
N MET A 493 3.06 -54.80 2.19
CA MET A 493 2.73 -55.48 0.92
C MET A 493 1.29 -56.00 0.91
N GLY A 494 0.75 -56.40 2.07
CA GLY A 494 -0.63 -56.83 2.24
C GLY A 494 -1.68 -55.71 2.23
N ARG A 495 -1.31 -54.45 2.55
CA ARG A 495 -2.24 -53.29 2.54
C ARG A 495 -2.09 -52.36 1.33
N GLU A 496 -0.87 -52.19 0.81
CA GLU A 496 -0.56 -51.12 -0.15
C GLU A 496 0.24 -51.60 -1.38
N GLY A 497 0.59 -52.90 -1.45
CA GLY A 497 1.33 -53.50 -2.56
C GLY A 497 2.78 -52.98 -2.74
N LEU A 498 3.49 -53.46 -3.77
CA LEU A 498 4.92 -53.15 -4.05
C LEU A 498 5.23 -51.66 -4.21
N LYS A 499 4.22 -50.81 -4.47
CA LYS A 499 4.39 -49.36 -4.63
C LYS A 499 4.47 -48.61 -3.28
N GLY A 500 3.89 -49.14 -2.20
CA GLY A 500 3.90 -48.50 -0.87
C GLY A 500 5.27 -48.51 -0.18
N VAL A 501 6.08 -49.55 -0.44
CA VAL A 501 7.43 -49.70 0.12
C VAL A 501 8.42 -48.66 -0.46
N ALA A 502 8.21 -48.21 -1.70
CA ALA A 502 9.07 -47.24 -2.36
C ALA A 502 8.81 -45.78 -1.94
N ARG A 503 7.60 -45.45 -1.45
CA ARG A 503 7.20 -44.08 -1.05
C ARG A 503 7.69 -43.69 0.34
N ARG A 504 7.77 -44.64 1.28
CA ARG A 504 8.16 -44.35 2.68
C ARG A 504 9.66 -44.46 2.96
N GLY A 505 10.47 -44.73 1.94
CA GLY A 505 11.94 -44.78 2.01
C GLY A 505 12.66 -43.46 1.73
N HIS A 506 11.97 -42.31 1.75
CA HIS A 506 12.58 -40.99 1.54
C HIS A 506 12.22 -40.03 2.68
N ILE A 507 12.99 -40.11 3.77
CA ILE A 507 13.23 -38.99 4.66
C ILE A 507 14.74 -38.73 4.55
N PRO A 508 15.20 -37.61 3.98
CA PRO A 508 16.43 -37.00 4.46
C PRO A 508 16.05 -36.24 5.73
N ALA A 509 16.59 -36.70 6.86
CA ALA A 509 16.81 -35.84 8.00
C ALA A 509 17.61 -34.62 7.52
N ALA A 510 17.38 -33.46 8.13
CA ALA A 510 18.17 -32.26 7.88
C ALA A 510 19.65 -32.51 8.26
N SER A 511 20.44 -33.07 7.35
CA SER A 511 21.88 -32.89 7.23
C SER A 511 22.34 -33.54 5.92
N THR A 512 23.10 -32.76 5.14
CA THR A 512 23.78 -33.11 3.87
C THR A 512 22.85 -33.47 2.71
N ALA A 513 22.15 -32.47 2.17
CA ALA A 513 21.88 -32.45 0.74
C ALA A 513 23.23 -32.39 0.00
N ASP A 514 23.32 -33.14 -1.10
CA ASP A 514 24.41 -33.06 -2.07
C ASP A 514 24.82 -31.60 -2.32
N SER A 515 26.12 -31.37 -2.26
CA SER A 515 26.80 -30.09 -2.50
C SER A 515 26.77 -29.64 -3.96
N THR A 516 25.70 -29.94 -4.71
CA THR A 516 25.50 -29.42 -6.05
C THR A 516 24.62 -28.16 -5.98
N THR A 517 25.31 -27.05 -5.73
CA THR A 517 24.90 -25.65 -5.96
C THR A 517 23.61 -25.22 -5.26
N ARG A 518 23.67 -25.01 -3.93
CA ARG A 518 22.75 -24.09 -3.25
C ARG A 518 23.12 -22.69 -3.75
N ALA A 519 22.26 -22.06 -4.56
CA ALA A 519 22.48 -20.69 -4.99
C ALA A 519 22.67 -19.82 -3.75
N SER A 520 23.82 -19.16 -3.63
CA SER A 520 24.07 -18.26 -2.52
C SER A 520 23.14 -17.06 -2.71
N ARG A 521 22.36 -16.69 -1.68
CA ARG A 521 21.65 -15.39 -1.65
C ARG A 521 22.62 -14.20 -1.66
N ARG A 522 23.92 -14.46 -1.58
CA ARG A 522 24.93 -13.43 -1.54
C ARG A 522 25.27 -12.98 -2.94
N LYS A 523 25.09 -11.69 -3.13
CA LYS A 523 25.71 -10.96 -4.22
C LYS A 523 27.23 -11.17 -4.16
N PRO A 524 27.86 -11.63 -5.25
CA PRO A 524 29.31 -11.67 -5.37
C PRO A 524 29.85 -10.24 -5.25
N THR A 525 30.72 -9.99 -4.26
CA THR A 525 31.25 -8.65 -3.98
C THR A 525 32.38 -8.24 -4.91
N THR A 526 33.05 -9.20 -5.57
CA THR A 526 34.18 -8.93 -6.47
C THR A 526 33.86 -9.41 -7.88
N LEU A 527 33.92 -8.49 -8.86
CA LEU A 527 33.96 -8.84 -10.26
C LEU A 527 35.38 -9.26 -10.61
N LEU A 528 35.55 -10.54 -10.93
CA LEU A 528 36.83 -11.07 -11.38
C LEU A 528 36.99 -10.80 -12.88
N PRO A 529 38.20 -10.43 -13.34
CA PRO A 529 38.51 -10.44 -14.75
C PRO A 529 38.20 -11.81 -15.35
N HIS A 530 37.67 -11.81 -16.58
CA HIS A 530 37.34 -13.05 -17.27
C HIS A 530 38.53 -13.58 -18.06
N THR A 531 38.49 -14.87 -18.36
CA THR A 531 39.47 -15.56 -19.20
C THR A 531 38.84 -16.26 -20.39
N GLU A 532 37.52 -16.34 -20.41
CA GLU A 532 36.69 -16.93 -21.44
C GLU A 532 36.82 -16.15 -22.75
N SER A 533 36.87 -16.85 -23.88
CA SER A 533 36.95 -16.22 -25.20
C SER A 533 35.57 -15.72 -25.62
N VAL A 534 35.45 -14.42 -25.90
CA VAL A 534 34.18 -13.78 -26.27
C VAL A 534 34.29 -13.10 -27.63
N ASP A 535 33.38 -13.43 -28.54
CA ASP A 535 33.24 -12.73 -29.82
C ASP A 535 32.03 -11.78 -29.77
N ILE A 536 32.26 -10.48 -29.96
CA ILE A 536 31.22 -9.45 -29.99
C ILE A 536 30.99 -9.06 -31.45
N ILE A 537 29.77 -9.28 -31.94
CA ILE A 537 29.35 -8.92 -33.29
C ILE A 537 28.50 -7.65 -33.21
N VAL A 538 28.86 -6.63 -33.97
CA VAL A 538 28.07 -5.40 -34.15
C VAL A 538 27.62 -5.30 -35.61
N CYS A 539 26.31 -5.45 -35.84
CA CYS A 539 25.70 -5.26 -37.15
C CYS A 539 25.35 -3.78 -37.34
N VAL A 540 25.85 -3.17 -38.40
CA VAL A 540 25.72 -1.73 -38.67
C VAL A 540 24.88 -1.50 -39.94
N HIS A 541 23.91 -0.59 -39.85
CA HIS A 541 23.18 -0.07 -41.00
C HIS A 541 22.83 1.42 -40.80
N ASN A 542 23.67 2.33 -41.32
CA ASN A 542 23.56 3.79 -41.13
C ASN A 542 23.63 4.21 -39.64
N ALA A 543 22.96 5.31 -39.25
CA ALA A 543 22.94 5.88 -37.89
C ALA A 543 24.35 6.15 -37.31
N LEU A 544 25.15 6.96 -38.02
CA LEU A 544 26.57 7.19 -37.72
C LEU A 544 26.84 7.54 -36.25
N ASP A 545 26.07 8.45 -35.65
CA ASP A 545 26.33 8.92 -34.28
C ASP A 545 26.07 7.81 -33.25
N ASP A 546 25.02 7.01 -33.45
CA ASP A 546 24.73 5.85 -32.61
C ASP A 546 25.83 4.79 -32.72
N VAL A 547 26.29 4.50 -33.95
CA VAL A 547 27.40 3.58 -34.22
C VAL A 547 28.68 4.06 -33.52
N ARG A 548 29.00 5.35 -33.60
CA ARG A 548 30.15 5.95 -32.91
C ARG A 548 30.06 5.75 -31.40
N ASN A 549 28.89 6.03 -30.82
CA ASN A 549 28.66 5.90 -29.39
C ASN A 549 28.77 4.43 -28.93
N CYS A 550 28.21 3.50 -29.69
CA CYS A 550 28.28 2.07 -29.41
C CYS A 550 29.71 1.55 -29.43
N LEU A 551 30.46 1.80 -30.52
CA LEU A 551 31.84 1.34 -30.64
C LEU A 551 32.76 1.97 -29.59
N ALA A 552 32.57 3.26 -29.28
CA ALA A 552 33.31 3.93 -28.22
C ALA A 552 32.99 3.33 -26.83
N ALA A 553 31.72 2.97 -26.57
CA ALA A 553 31.32 2.31 -25.33
C ALA A 553 31.93 0.91 -25.20
N VAL A 554 31.95 0.12 -26.28
CA VAL A 554 32.58 -1.22 -26.29
C VAL A 554 34.06 -1.11 -25.95
N LEU A 555 34.81 -0.21 -26.61
CA LEU A 555 36.25 -0.01 -26.32
C LEU A 555 36.51 0.50 -24.90
N ARG A 556 35.64 1.36 -24.36
CA ARG A 556 35.82 1.96 -23.03
C ARG A 556 35.50 0.99 -21.90
N ASN A 557 34.45 0.18 -22.05
CA ASN A 557 33.82 -0.54 -20.95
C ASN A 557 34.01 -2.07 -21.00
N THR A 558 34.77 -2.58 -21.97
CA THR A 558 34.99 -4.03 -22.15
C THR A 558 36.48 -4.35 -21.99
N ALA A 559 36.83 -5.17 -21.01
CA ALA A 559 38.19 -5.63 -20.81
C ALA A 559 38.49 -6.85 -21.73
N PRO A 560 39.71 -7.01 -22.25
CA PRO A 560 40.12 -8.23 -22.95
C PRO A 560 40.17 -9.44 -21.99
N PRO A 561 40.01 -10.68 -22.49
CA PRO A 561 40.03 -11.07 -23.90
C PRO A 561 38.67 -11.06 -24.62
N TYR A 562 38.50 -10.25 -25.66
CA TYR A 562 37.37 -10.34 -26.58
C TYR A 562 37.81 -10.03 -28.02
N GLN A 563 37.04 -10.51 -29.01
CA GLN A 563 37.18 -10.13 -30.41
C GLN A 563 35.95 -9.33 -30.85
N LEU A 564 36.15 -8.13 -31.38
CA LEU A 564 35.08 -7.35 -32.01
C LEU A 564 35.02 -7.67 -33.50
N ILE A 565 33.82 -7.95 -34.02
CA ILE A 565 33.55 -8.24 -35.43
C ILE A 565 32.47 -7.29 -35.91
N LEU A 566 32.73 -6.56 -37.00
CA LEU A 566 31.80 -5.61 -37.57
C LEU A 566 31.15 -6.18 -38.82
N VAL A 567 29.83 -6.05 -38.92
CA VAL A 567 29.07 -6.42 -40.14
C VAL A 567 28.33 -5.19 -40.65
N ASP A 568 28.84 -4.56 -41.71
CA ASP A 568 28.19 -3.42 -42.36
C ASP A 568 27.19 -3.90 -43.43
N ASP A 569 25.90 -3.77 -43.16
CA ASP A 569 24.82 -4.24 -44.03
C ASP A 569 24.35 -3.16 -45.02
N GLY A 570 25.22 -2.73 -45.94
CA GLY A 570 24.85 -1.80 -47.00
C GLY A 570 24.67 -0.36 -46.54
N SER A 571 25.50 0.13 -45.60
CA SER A 571 25.45 1.53 -45.15
C SER A 571 25.87 2.51 -46.24
N LYS A 572 25.33 3.74 -46.13
CA LYS A 572 25.69 4.90 -46.96
C LYS A 572 27.16 5.32 -46.78
N PRO A 573 27.74 6.11 -47.71
CA PRO A 573 29.16 6.45 -47.69
C PRO A 573 29.68 6.96 -46.35
N GLU A 574 28.97 7.85 -45.67
CA GLU A 574 29.39 8.43 -44.40
C GLU A 574 29.62 7.37 -43.30
N THR A 575 28.63 6.50 -43.05
CA THR A 575 28.75 5.42 -42.07
C THR A 575 29.72 4.34 -42.53
N ARG A 576 29.69 3.98 -43.83
CA ARG A 576 30.64 3.01 -44.42
C ARG A 576 32.09 3.43 -44.18
N ASP A 577 32.41 4.67 -44.51
CA ASP A 577 33.78 5.18 -44.47
C ASP A 577 34.28 5.22 -43.02
N PHE A 578 33.43 5.65 -42.09
CA PHE A 578 33.72 5.59 -40.66
C PHE A 578 33.94 4.16 -40.14
N VAL A 579 33.04 3.22 -40.45
CA VAL A 579 33.15 1.83 -39.99
C VAL A 579 34.41 1.16 -40.54
N LYS A 580 34.75 1.44 -41.81
CA LYS A 580 35.97 0.95 -42.43
C LYS A 580 37.22 1.52 -41.75
N GLU A 581 37.27 2.84 -41.55
CA GLU A 581 38.38 3.51 -40.87
C GLU A 581 38.55 2.98 -39.43
N PHE A 582 37.43 2.83 -38.71
CA PHE A 582 37.44 2.24 -37.38
C PHE A 582 37.99 0.81 -37.41
N ALA A 583 37.52 -0.03 -38.33
CA ALA A 583 37.96 -1.41 -38.46
C ALA A 583 39.46 -1.51 -38.72
N ASP A 584 39.96 -0.71 -39.67
CA ASP A 584 41.38 -0.63 -40.00
C ASP A 584 42.21 -0.13 -38.81
N SER A 585 41.72 0.88 -38.07
CA SER A 585 42.42 1.47 -36.93
C SER A 585 42.52 0.54 -35.71
N GLN A 586 41.47 -0.23 -35.45
CA GLN A 586 41.41 -1.16 -34.31
C GLN A 586 41.90 -2.57 -34.69
N GLY A 587 42.15 -2.84 -35.97
CA GLY A 587 42.53 -4.16 -36.47
C GLY A 587 41.43 -5.21 -36.30
N VAL A 588 40.17 -4.80 -36.40
CA VAL A 588 39.00 -5.69 -36.20
C VAL A 588 38.43 -6.19 -37.53
N PRO A 589 37.96 -7.45 -37.63
CA PRO A 589 37.33 -7.95 -38.85
C PRO A 589 36.10 -7.15 -39.26
N LEU A 590 36.00 -6.83 -40.56
CA LEU A 590 34.85 -6.17 -41.17
C LEU A 590 34.28 -7.03 -42.31
N ILE A 591 33.01 -7.39 -42.20
CA ILE A 591 32.22 -8.00 -43.27
C ILE A 591 31.29 -6.93 -43.83
N ARG A 592 31.36 -6.66 -45.12
CA ARG A 592 30.50 -5.66 -45.76
C ARG A 592 29.59 -6.29 -46.82
N ASN A 593 28.30 -5.95 -46.74
CA ASN A 593 27.35 -6.12 -47.83
C ASN A 593 27.23 -4.81 -48.62
N GLU A 594 27.15 -4.89 -49.95
CA GLU A 594 26.93 -3.68 -50.78
C GLU A 594 25.47 -3.22 -50.77
N GLU A 595 24.53 -4.14 -50.53
CA GLU A 595 23.11 -3.87 -50.39
C GLU A 595 22.61 -4.42 -49.05
N ALA A 596 21.66 -3.73 -48.43
CA ALA A 596 21.08 -4.13 -47.15
C ALA A 596 20.27 -5.42 -47.29
N LYS A 597 20.74 -6.48 -46.65
CA LYS A 597 20.13 -7.81 -46.67
C LYS A 597 19.17 -8.04 -45.50
N GLY A 598 19.24 -7.21 -44.47
CA GLY A 598 18.44 -7.32 -43.25
C GLY A 598 19.24 -7.91 -42.09
N TYR A 599 18.80 -7.59 -40.87
CA TYR A 599 19.54 -7.87 -39.64
C TYR A 599 19.89 -9.35 -39.46
N THR A 600 18.93 -10.27 -39.64
CA THR A 600 19.15 -11.72 -39.45
C THR A 600 20.28 -12.26 -40.32
N LEU A 601 20.34 -11.82 -41.59
CA LEU A 601 21.38 -12.24 -42.53
C LEU A 601 22.76 -11.66 -42.14
N ALA A 602 22.80 -10.38 -41.76
CA ALA A 602 24.03 -9.74 -41.28
C ALA A 602 24.55 -10.39 -39.98
N ALA A 603 23.67 -10.60 -39.00
CA ALA A 603 24.00 -11.26 -37.74
C ALA A 603 24.59 -12.65 -37.98
N ASN A 604 23.95 -13.46 -38.82
CA ASN A 604 24.44 -14.79 -39.13
C ASN A 604 25.73 -14.81 -39.96
N GLN A 605 26.03 -13.79 -40.78
CA GLN A 605 27.35 -13.65 -41.41
C GLN A 605 28.43 -13.51 -40.34
N GLY A 606 28.19 -12.66 -39.32
CA GLY A 606 29.05 -12.55 -38.15
C GLY A 606 29.17 -13.88 -37.40
N LEU A 607 28.04 -14.50 -37.02
CA LEU A 607 28.02 -15.74 -36.23
C LEU A 607 28.84 -16.86 -36.87
N ARG A 608 28.80 -16.99 -38.21
CA ARG A 608 29.57 -18.01 -38.95
C ARG A 608 31.09 -17.81 -38.89
N THR A 609 31.57 -16.64 -38.50
CA THR A 609 33.01 -16.34 -38.37
C THR A 609 33.55 -16.47 -36.94
N THR A 610 32.65 -16.65 -35.97
CA THR A 610 33.02 -16.71 -34.54
C THR A 610 33.60 -18.06 -34.15
N SER A 611 34.52 -18.04 -33.18
CA SER A 611 35.14 -19.23 -32.58
C SER A 611 35.19 -19.19 -31.05
N GLY A 612 34.79 -18.09 -30.41
CA GLY A 612 34.76 -17.93 -28.97
C GLY A 612 33.75 -18.85 -28.26
N ASP A 613 34.03 -19.11 -26.99
CA ASP A 613 33.18 -19.87 -26.06
C ASP A 613 31.82 -19.20 -25.88
N PHE A 614 31.80 -17.87 -25.97
CA PHE A 614 30.60 -17.07 -25.97
C PHE A 614 30.57 -16.09 -27.14
N VAL A 615 29.37 -15.83 -27.64
CA VAL A 615 29.13 -14.89 -28.73
C VAL A 615 28.09 -13.89 -28.30
N ILE A 616 28.33 -12.60 -28.54
CA ILE A 616 27.39 -11.53 -28.25
C ILE A 616 26.97 -10.89 -29.56
N LEU A 617 25.66 -10.87 -29.82
CA LEU A 617 25.06 -10.00 -30.82
C LEU A 617 24.69 -8.70 -30.12
N LEU A 618 25.30 -7.59 -30.56
CA LEU A 618 25.09 -6.26 -30.00
C LEU A 618 24.58 -5.32 -31.08
N ASN A 619 23.42 -4.72 -30.86
CA ASN A 619 22.90 -3.70 -31.76
C ASN A 619 23.80 -2.46 -31.78
N SER A 620 23.94 -1.84 -32.95
CA SER A 620 24.83 -0.70 -33.16
C SER A 620 24.36 0.61 -32.50
N ASP A 621 23.18 0.62 -31.87
CA ASP A 621 22.59 1.77 -31.17
C ASP A 621 22.44 1.52 -29.67
N THR A 622 23.40 0.78 -29.11
CA THR A 622 23.48 0.48 -27.68
C THR A 622 24.69 1.15 -27.03
N ILE A 623 24.62 1.39 -25.73
CA ILE A 623 25.75 1.87 -24.92
C ILE A 623 25.93 0.90 -23.77
N VAL A 624 26.98 0.07 -23.88
CA VAL A 624 27.39 -0.86 -22.83
C VAL A 624 28.07 -0.12 -21.68
N THR A 625 27.97 -0.66 -20.46
CA THR A 625 28.33 0.05 -19.21
C THR A 625 29.49 -0.65 -18.49
N PRO A 626 30.19 0.02 -17.54
CA PRO A 626 31.37 -0.55 -16.88
C PRO A 626 31.11 -1.92 -16.24
N GLY A 627 31.91 -2.93 -16.62
CA GLY A 627 31.85 -4.29 -16.08
C GLY A 627 30.66 -5.13 -16.59
N TRP A 628 30.02 -4.72 -17.68
CA TRP A 628 28.85 -5.43 -18.24
C TRP A 628 29.20 -6.86 -18.66
N LEU A 629 30.34 -7.06 -19.34
CA LEU A 629 30.73 -8.36 -19.89
C LEU A 629 31.03 -9.38 -18.78
N GLU A 630 31.77 -8.98 -17.75
CA GLU A 630 32.12 -9.84 -16.62
C GLU A 630 30.88 -10.31 -15.85
N ARG A 631 29.87 -9.44 -15.71
CA ARG A 631 28.58 -9.77 -15.10
C ARG A 631 27.77 -10.72 -15.97
N MET A 632 27.70 -10.46 -17.28
CA MET A 632 27.07 -11.37 -18.23
C MET A 632 27.70 -12.77 -18.17
N LEU A 633 29.03 -12.86 -18.21
CA LEU A 633 29.78 -14.12 -18.07
C LEU A 633 29.56 -14.81 -16.71
N ARG A 634 29.44 -14.03 -15.62
CA ARG A 634 29.17 -14.59 -14.29
C ARG A 634 27.84 -15.36 -14.26
N CYS A 635 26.80 -14.86 -14.93
CA CYS A 635 25.54 -15.59 -15.09
C CYS A 635 25.77 -17.00 -15.66
N PHE A 636 26.57 -17.13 -16.73
CA PHE A 636 26.88 -18.41 -17.35
C PHE A 636 27.77 -19.33 -16.50
N ARG A 637 28.73 -18.77 -15.75
CA ARG A 637 29.58 -19.53 -14.83
C ARG A 637 28.79 -20.13 -13.66
N GLU A 638 27.92 -19.33 -13.07
CA GLU A 638 27.10 -19.74 -11.92
C GLU A 638 25.94 -20.64 -12.36
N ASN A 639 25.54 -20.60 -13.64
CA ASN A 639 24.40 -21.32 -14.17
C ASN A 639 24.74 -22.06 -15.48
N PRO A 640 25.32 -23.27 -15.41
CA PRO A 640 25.76 -24.02 -16.60
C PRO A 640 24.64 -24.36 -17.60
N LYS A 641 23.37 -24.36 -17.17
CA LYS A 641 22.20 -24.60 -18.03
C LYS A 641 21.73 -23.38 -18.81
N VAL A 642 22.25 -22.18 -18.51
CA VAL A 642 21.92 -20.99 -19.29
C VAL A 642 22.62 -21.09 -20.62
N GLY A 643 21.82 -21.14 -21.69
CA GLY A 643 22.28 -21.22 -23.07
C GLY A 643 22.31 -19.86 -23.77
N ALA A 644 21.47 -18.92 -23.33
CA ALA A 644 21.54 -17.53 -23.75
C ALA A 644 21.11 -16.57 -22.63
N ALA A 645 21.65 -15.35 -22.66
CA ALA A 645 21.36 -14.32 -21.69
C ALA A 645 21.37 -12.91 -22.28
N GLY A 646 20.60 -12.00 -21.69
CA GLY A 646 20.54 -10.58 -22.08
C GLY A 646 20.48 -9.65 -20.86
N PRO A 647 20.99 -8.41 -20.93
CA PRO A 647 20.96 -7.47 -19.83
C PRO A 647 19.61 -6.75 -19.70
N LEU A 648 19.40 -6.00 -18.62
CA LEU A 648 18.31 -5.03 -18.52
C LEU A 648 18.61 -3.79 -19.39
N SER A 649 17.56 -3.04 -19.74
CA SER A 649 17.70 -1.82 -20.56
C SER A 649 16.60 -0.79 -20.25
N ASN A 650 16.74 0.45 -20.74
CA ASN A 650 15.64 1.41 -20.77
C ASN A 650 14.49 0.92 -21.66
N THR A 651 14.78 0.34 -22.83
CA THR A 651 13.72 -0.07 -23.77
C THR A 651 14.07 -1.38 -24.50
N ALA A 652 13.64 -2.48 -23.89
CA ALA A 652 13.90 -3.85 -24.34
C ALA A 652 12.72 -4.79 -24.04
N SER A 653 11.50 -4.35 -24.34
CA SER A 653 10.28 -5.12 -24.08
C SER A 653 10.17 -5.59 -22.62
N TRP A 654 10.19 -6.91 -22.37
CA TRP A 654 10.16 -7.48 -21.02
C TRP A 654 11.50 -7.39 -20.25
N GLN A 655 12.55 -6.82 -20.84
CA GLN A 655 13.80 -6.45 -20.15
C GLN A 655 13.85 -4.95 -19.81
N SER A 656 12.80 -4.18 -20.14
CA SER A 656 12.72 -2.76 -19.80
C SER A 656 12.63 -2.52 -18.29
N VAL A 657 13.40 -1.53 -17.83
CA VAL A 657 13.38 -0.97 -16.47
C VAL A 657 13.45 0.56 -16.51
N PRO A 658 12.82 1.24 -15.53
CA PRO A 658 12.02 0.67 -14.45
C PRO A 658 10.60 0.28 -14.88
N ARG A 659 10.05 0.82 -15.98
CA ARG A 659 8.70 0.52 -16.46
C ARG A 659 8.72 -0.32 -17.73
N ILE A 660 7.68 -1.14 -17.90
CA ILE A 660 7.48 -1.94 -19.12
C ILE A 660 6.64 -1.16 -20.12
N PHE A 661 5.56 -0.53 -19.63
CA PHE A 661 4.59 0.18 -20.43
C PHE A 661 4.52 1.66 -20.04
N ASP A 662 4.15 2.50 -20.99
CA ASP A 662 3.74 3.88 -20.75
C ASP A 662 2.25 3.96 -20.37
N ASP A 663 1.75 5.18 -20.14
CA ASP A 663 0.37 5.41 -19.72
C ASP A 663 -0.66 5.08 -20.84
N SER A 664 -0.21 4.93 -22.09
CA SER A 664 -1.03 4.52 -23.23
C SER A 664 -1.09 2.99 -23.40
N GLY A 665 -0.24 2.25 -22.67
CA GLY A 665 -0.12 0.80 -22.76
C GLY A 665 0.84 0.31 -23.85
N ASP A 666 1.58 1.20 -24.50
CA ASP A 666 2.69 0.85 -25.40
C ASP A 666 3.99 0.67 -24.59
N TRP A 667 5.03 0.11 -25.21
CA TRP A 667 6.33 -0.07 -24.57
C TRP A 667 6.94 1.27 -24.13
N ASN A 668 7.48 1.31 -22.91
CA ASN A 668 8.05 2.53 -22.35
C ASN A 668 9.49 2.77 -22.83
N ASP A 669 9.81 4.01 -23.19
CA ASP A 669 11.17 4.43 -23.59
C ASP A 669 12.12 4.64 -22.39
N ASN A 670 11.58 4.76 -21.17
CA ASN A 670 12.26 4.97 -19.89
C ASN A 670 13.43 5.97 -19.99
N PRO A 671 13.15 7.28 -20.22
CA PRO A 671 14.20 8.29 -20.20
C PRO A 671 14.90 8.30 -18.83
N LEU A 672 16.21 8.55 -18.85
CA LEU A 672 16.99 8.68 -17.62
C LEU A 672 16.50 9.91 -16.82
N PRO A 673 16.46 9.85 -15.48
CA PRO A 673 16.14 11.01 -14.66
C PRO A 673 17.12 12.17 -14.89
N GLU A 674 16.69 13.39 -14.58
CA GLU A 674 17.55 14.57 -14.69
C GLU A 674 18.81 14.42 -13.82
N GLY A 675 19.98 14.69 -14.42
CA GLY A 675 21.28 14.58 -13.73
C GLY A 675 21.82 13.16 -13.58
N VAL A 676 21.07 12.12 -13.98
CA VAL A 676 21.51 10.72 -13.91
C VAL A 676 22.15 10.31 -15.24
N SER A 677 23.41 9.85 -15.19
CA SER A 677 24.09 9.28 -16.35
C SER A 677 23.72 7.80 -16.59
N ILE A 678 24.07 7.27 -17.76
CA ILE A 678 23.91 5.85 -18.08
C ILE A 678 24.68 4.98 -17.07
N ASP A 679 25.89 5.41 -16.68
CA ASP A 679 26.74 4.68 -15.74
C ASP A 679 26.16 4.72 -14.31
N ASP A 680 25.52 5.83 -13.91
CA ASP A 680 24.81 5.93 -12.62
C ASP A 680 23.63 4.96 -12.55
N MET A 681 22.82 4.90 -13.62
CA MET A 681 21.73 3.94 -13.72
C MET A 681 22.25 2.49 -13.67
N ALA A 682 23.33 2.19 -14.38
CA ALA A 682 23.95 0.87 -14.33
C ALA A 682 24.48 0.51 -12.94
N ALA A 683 25.07 1.48 -12.23
CA ALA A 683 25.49 1.30 -10.84
C ALA A 683 24.31 1.02 -9.92
N GLN A 684 23.16 1.68 -10.12
CA GLN A 684 21.94 1.40 -9.35
C GLN A 684 21.35 0.02 -9.64
N VAL A 685 21.23 -0.35 -10.91
CA VAL A 685 20.78 -1.69 -11.32
C VAL A 685 21.67 -2.75 -10.69
N ALA A 686 22.99 -2.59 -10.82
CA ALA A 686 23.94 -3.49 -10.20
C ALA A 686 23.77 -3.52 -8.68
N MET A 687 23.64 -2.38 -8.01
CA MET A 687 23.52 -2.26 -6.56
C MET A 687 22.29 -3.02 -6.01
N LEU A 688 21.13 -2.80 -6.60
CA LEU A 688 19.82 -3.30 -6.14
C LEU A 688 19.54 -4.76 -6.54
N SER A 689 20.29 -5.29 -7.51
CA SER A 689 20.17 -6.67 -7.91
C SER A 689 20.69 -7.62 -6.83
N ALA A 690 19.95 -8.72 -6.66
CA ALA A 690 20.35 -9.86 -5.85
C ALA A 690 21.06 -10.95 -6.68
N CYS A 691 21.44 -10.65 -7.93
CA CYS A 691 22.09 -11.54 -8.88
C CYS A 691 21.36 -12.88 -9.03
N GLN A 692 20.03 -12.83 -9.16
CA GLN A 692 19.20 -14.04 -9.24
C GLN A 692 19.06 -14.57 -10.67
N TYR A 693 19.39 -13.75 -11.67
CA TYR A 693 19.34 -14.05 -13.10
C TYR A 693 17.99 -14.63 -13.54
N PRO A 694 16.91 -13.82 -13.55
CA PRO A 694 15.55 -14.25 -13.88
C PRO A 694 15.49 -15.19 -15.08
N ARG A 695 14.90 -16.38 -14.91
CA ARG A 695 14.67 -17.31 -16.03
C ARG A 695 13.46 -16.88 -16.84
N VAL A 696 13.67 -16.73 -18.14
CA VAL A 696 12.68 -16.16 -19.06
C VAL A 696 12.40 -17.11 -20.22
N GLY A 697 11.25 -16.92 -20.85
CA GLY A 697 10.86 -17.65 -22.05
C GLY A 697 11.39 -17.03 -23.34
N PHE A 698 11.65 -15.72 -23.31
CA PHE A 698 12.14 -14.92 -24.44
C PHE A 698 13.14 -13.87 -23.95
N LEU A 699 14.09 -13.53 -24.82
CA LEU A 699 15.08 -12.47 -24.64
C LEU A 699 15.00 -11.51 -25.83
N ASN A 700 15.12 -10.21 -25.57
CA ASN A 700 15.16 -9.18 -26.59
C ASN A 700 16.53 -9.19 -27.31
N GLY A 701 16.51 -9.07 -28.64
CA GLY A 701 17.69 -9.20 -29.49
C GLY A 701 18.71 -8.05 -29.43
N PHE A 702 18.45 -6.95 -28.71
CA PHE A 702 19.33 -5.78 -28.71
C PHE A 702 20.74 -6.03 -28.17
N CYS A 703 20.87 -6.96 -27.22
CA CYS A 703 22.11 -7.43 -26.64
C CYS A 703 21.91 -8.88 -26.19
N TYR A 704 22.37 -9.82 -27.02
CA TYR A 704 22.05 -11.24 -26.90
C TYR A 704 23.34 -12.06 -26.83
N MET A 705 23.66 -12.58 -25.65
CA MET A 705 24.81 -13.44 -25.42
C MET A 705 24.43 -14.91 -25.53
N ILE A 706 25.17 -15.67 -26.34
CA ILE A 706 24.92 -17.07 -26.64
C ILE A 706 26.13 -17.89 -26.21
N ARG A 707 25.86 -18.97 -25.49
CA ARG A 707 26.85 -20.01 -25.19
C ARG A 707 27.11 -20.82 -26.46
N ARG A 708 28.39 -21.06 -26.80
CA ARG A 708 28.79 -21.84 -27.98
C ARG A 708 28.08 -23.19 -28.06
N GLU A 709 28.06 -23.94 -26.97
CA GLU A 709 27.44 -25.27 -26.94
C GLU A 709 25.95 -25.24 -27.29
N THR A 710 25.24 -24.18 -26.89
CA THR A 710 23.84 -23.98 -27.27
C THR A 710 23.71 -23.74 -28.77
N MET A 711 24.54 -22.86 -29.32
CA MET A 711 24.52 -22.56 -30.75
C MET A 711 24.91 -23.78 -31.61
N ASP A 712 25.87 -24.59 -31.17
CA ASP A 712 26.29 -25.81 -31.86
C ASP A 712 25.18 -26.88 -31.85
N GLU A 713 24.37 -26.93 -30.79
CA GLU A 713 23.27 -27.87 -30.66
C GLU A 713 22.01 -27.43 -31.44
N VAL A 714 21.60 -26.18 -31.30
CA VAL A 714 20.33 -25.70 -31.89
C VAL A 714 20.49 -25.00 -33.23
N GLY A 715 21.72 -24.66 -33.62
CA GLY A 715 22.05 -23.88 -34.81
C GLY A 715 21.86 -22.37 -34.64
N ILE A 716 22.35 -21.59 -35.60
CA ILE A 716 22.21 -20.12 -35.67
C ILE A 716 20.76 -19.67 -35.96
N PHE A 717 20.52 -18.39 -36.25
CA PHE A 717 19.17 -17.90 -36.57
C PHE A 717 18.63 -18.46 -37.88
N ASP A 718 17.32 -18.72 -37.94
CA ASP A 718 16.65 -19.26 -39.12
C ASP A 718 16.40 -18.17 -40.17
N GLU A 719 17.32 -18.08 -41.14
CA GLU A 719 17.25 -17.13 -42.27
C GLU A 719 16.12 -17.45 -43.25
N GLU A 720 15.68 -18.71 -43.35
CA GLU A 720 14.64 -19.10 -44.30
C GLU A 720 13.29 -18.53 -43.87
N THR A 721 12.99 -18.64 -42.57
CA THR A 721 11.72 -18.16 -42.02
C THR A 721 11.79 -16.69 -41.60
N PHE A 722 12.89 -16.24 -41.00
CA PHE A 722 13.03 -14.90 -40.38
C PHE A 722 14.10 -14.02 -41.04
N GLY A 723 14.53 -14.33 -42.27
CA GLY A 723 15.59 -13.58 -42.97
C GLY A 723 15.31 -12.10 -43.23
N ARG A 724 14.04 -11.66 -43.13
CA ARG A 724 13.65 -10.24 -43.26
C ARG A 724 13.75 -9.47 -41.94
N GLY A 725 14.17 -10.12 -40.86
CA GLY A 725 14.23 -9.58 -39.49
C GLY A 725 12.91 -9.71 -38.73
N PHE A 726 13.01 -9.56 -37.42
CA PHE A 726 11.98 -9.79 -36.40
C PHE A 726 11.62 -11.28 -36.23
N GLY A 727 11.69 -11.77 -34.98
CA GLY A 727 11.30 -13.13 -34.59
C GLY A 727 12.43 -14.17 -34.64
N GLU A 728 13.61 -13.80 -35.13
CA GLU A 728 14.80 -14.66 -35.16
C GLU A 728 15.29 -15.05 -33.76
N GLU A 729 15.28 -14.09 -32.82
CA GLU A 729 15.69 -14.26 -31.44
C GLU A 729 14.64 -15.04 -30.64
N ASP A 730 13.35 -14.85 -30.97
CA ASP A 730 12.25 -15.59 -30.38
C ASP A 730 12.28 -17.05 -30.83
N ASP A 731 12.55 -17.30 -32.11
CA ASP A 731 12.75 -18.63 -32.66
C ASP A 731 13.94 -19.35 -32.00
N PHE A 732 15.08 -18.65 -31.88
CA PHE A 732 16.25 -19.19 -31.20
C PHE A 732 15.94 -19.52 -29.73
N SER A 733 15.24 -18.62 -29.04
CA SER A 733 14.81 -18.79 -27.64
C SER A 733 13.94 -20.04 -27.47
N LEU A 734 13.00 -20.27 -28.38
CA LEU A 734 12.15 -21.46 -28.36
C LEU A 734 12.93 -22.74 -28.67
N ARG A 735 13.84 -22.73 -29.65
CA ARG A 735 14.70 -23.88 -29.97
C ARG A 735 15.65 -24.23 -28.83
N ALA A 736 16.30 -23.24 -28.23
CA ALA A 736 17.16 -23.44 -27.05
C ALA A 736 16.40 -24.09 -25.90
N ARG A 737 15.21 -23.56 -25.57
CA ARG A 737 14.33 -24.15 -24.55
C ARG A 737 13.90 -25.58 -24.88
N ALA A 738 13.56 -25.86 -26.13
CA ALA A 738 13.18 -27.20 -26.58
C ALA A 738 14.33 -28.21 -26.46
N ALA A 739 15.58 -27.77 -26.61
CA ALA A 739 16.78 -28.56 -26.35
C ALA A 739 17.14 -28.68 -24.85
N GLY A 740 16.39 -28.02 -23.96
CA GLY A 740 16.59 -28.09 -22.51
C GLY A 740 17.54 -27.02 -21.94
N TRP A 741 17.94 -26.05 -22.76
CA TRP A 741 18.66 -24.86 -22.29
C TRP A 741 17.71 -23.86 -21.63
N GLU A 742 18.23 -23.13 -20.65
CA GLU A 742 17.54 -22.03 -19.99
C GLU A 742 17.96 -20.68 -20.60
N LEU A 743 17.07 -19.71 -20.56
CA LEU A 743 17.36 -18.32 -20.92
C LEU A 743 17.33 -17.48 -19.64
N ALA A 744 18.24 -16.52 -19.52
CA ALA A 744 18.35 -15.70 -18.32
C ALA A 744 18.47 -14.20 -18.64
N VAL A 745 17.79 -13.36 -17.87
CA VAL A 745 18.10 -11.93 -17.82
C VAL A 745 19.21 -11.72 -16.79
N VAL A 746 20.23 -10.95 -17.14
CA VAL A 746 21.32 -10.59 -16.22
C VAL A 746 20.90 -9.36 -15.45
N ASP A 747 20.25 -9.58 -14.31
CA ASP A 747 19.50 -8.56 -13.55
C ASP A 747 20.37 -7.53 -12.83
N ASP A 748 21.69 -7.71 -12.81
CA ASP A 748 22.65 -6.74 -12.29
C ASP A 748 23.43 -6.00 -13.39
N THR A 749 23.04 -6.18 -14.66
CA THR A 749 23.66 -5.52 -15.82
C THR A 749 22.65 -4.66 -16.57
N TYR A 750 23.08 -3.45 -16.93
CA TYR A 750 22.28 -2.49 -17.68
C TYR A 750 23.01 -2.06 -18.95
N VAL A 751 22.33 -2.14 -20.09
CA VAL A 751 22.81 -1.63 -21.38
C VAL A 751 21.76 -0.66 -21.92
N PHE A 752 22.15 0.57 -22.18
CA PHE A 752 21.25 1.59 -22.73
C PHE A 752 21.02 1.31 -24.23
N HIS A 753 19.80 1.51 -24.69
CA HIS A 753 19.37 1.27 -26.07
C HIS A 753 18.66 2.51 -26.61
N ALA A 754 19.24 3.14 -27.64
CA ALA A 754 18.75 4.40 -28.19
C ALA A 754 17.54 4.23 -29.14
N GLN A 755 17.30 3.01 -29.65
CA GLN A 755 16.24 2.70 -30.62
C GLN A 755 16.20 3.62 -31.83
N SER A 756 17.38 3.83 -32.43
CA SER A 756 17.53 4.62 -33.64
C SER A 756 16.62 4.06 -34.76
N ARG A 757 15.79 4.92 -35.36
CA ARG A 757 14.70 4.51 -36.28
C ARG A 757 15.21 4.18 -37.68
N SER A 758 15.92 3.08 -37.84
CA SER A 758 16.38 2.58 -39.16
C SER A 758 15.23 2.10 -40.07
N TYR A 759 14.01 1.91 -39.51
CA TYR A 759 12.79 1.57 -40.24
C TYR A 759 11.64 2.54 -39.93
N SER A 760 10.76 2.80 -40.91
CA SER A 760 9.49 3.50 -40.66
C SER A 760 8.60 2.67 -39.73
N SER A 761 7.80 3.34 -38.90
CA SER A 761 6.87 2.71 -37.94
C SER A 761 5.92 1.71 -38.61
N GLU A 762 5.42 2.04 -39.80
CA GLU A 762 4.53 1.18 -40.60
C GLU A 762 5.23 -0.11 -41.07
N ARG A 763 6.48 -0.01 -41.53
CA ARG A 763 7.25 -1.16 -42.00
C ARG A 763 7.59 -2.10 -40.83
N ARG A 764 7.92 -1.55 -39.67
CA ARG A 764 8.18 -2.32 -38.44
C ARG A 764 6.94 -3.14 -38.03
N LEU A 765 5.78 -2.49 -37.91
CA LEU A 765 4.51 -3.14 -37.55
C LEU A 765 4.16 -4.29 -38.50
N LYS A 766 4.36 -4.09 -39.81
CA LYS A 766 4.10 -5.12 -40.82
C LYS A 766 5.03 -6.33 -40.66
N LEU A 767 6.32 -6.09 -40.41
CA LEU A 767 7.30 -7.16 -40.22
C LEU A 767 7.06 -7.93 -38.92
N THR A 768 6.80 -7.23 -37.80
CA THR A 768 6.45 -7.87 -36.52
C THR A 768 5.21 -8.76 -36.63
N LYS A 769 4.17 -8.32 -37.36
CA LYS A 769 2.98 -9.15 -37.59
C LYS A 769 3.30 -10.43 -38.36
N LEU A 770 4.04 -10.31 -39.46
CA LEU A 770 4.44 -11.46 -40.28
C LEU A 770 5.34 -12.43 -39.49
N ALA A 771 6.25 -11.91 -38.68
CA ALA A 771 7.09 -12.69 -37.78
C ALA A 771 6.27 -13.47 -36.76
N GLY A 772 5.26 -12.84 -36.13
CA GLY A 772 4.35 -13.52 -35.19
C GLY A 772 3.56 -14.66 -35.84
N GLU A 773 3.04 -14.46 -37.06
CA GLU A 773 2.35 -15.50 -37.84
C GLU A 773 3.31 -16.67 -38.18
N ALA A 774 4.55 -16.36 -38.55
CA ALA A 774 5.57 -17.35 -38.85
C ALA A 774 5.99 -18.16 -37.60
N LEU A 775 6.17 -17.48 -36.45
CA LEU A 775 6.52 -18.08 -35.17
C LEU A 775 5.41 -19.04 -34.71
N SER A 776 4.15 -18.60 -34.77
CA SER A 776 2.96 -19.42 -34.46
C SER A 776 2.87 -20.65 -35.37
N LYS A 777 3.08 -20.48 -36.68
CA LYS A 777 3.09 -21.60 -37.63
C LYS A 777 4.21 -22.61 -37.35
N LYS A 778 5.38 -22.14 -36.92
CA LYS A 778 6.58 -22.98 -36.72
C LYS A 778 6.55 -23.74 -35.39
N HIS A 779 6.22 -23.05 -34.29
CA HIS A 779 6.34 -23.59 -32.92
C HIS A 779 4.99 -23.90 -32.27
N GLY A 780 3.90 -23.30 -32.75
CA GLY A 780 2.57 -23.40 -32.17
C GLY A 780 2.35 -22.43 -30.99
N ASP A 781 1.13 -21.92 -30.88
CA ASP A 781 0.75 -20.94 -29.85
C ASP A 781 1.01 -21.39 -28.40
N PRO A 782 0.80 -22.66 -27.99
CA PRO A 782 0.99 -23.05 -26.59
C PRO A 782 2.41 -22.82 -26.06
N LEU A 783 3.45 -23.12 -26.86
CA LEU A 783 4.85 -22.93 -26.47
C LEU A 783 5.21 -21.44 -26.38
N ILE A 784 4.64 -20.64 -27.29
CA ILE A 784 4.83 -19.18 -27.31
C ILE A 784 4.16 -18.57 -26.07
N LEU A 785 2.89 -18.92 -25.80
CA LEU A 785 2.16 -18.41 -24.64
C LEU A 785 2.81 -18.82 -23.32
N GLU A 786 3.35 -20.04 -23.23
CA GLU A 786 4.16 -20.47 -22.08
C GLU A 786 5.40 -19.58 -21.91
N GLY A 787 6.14 -19.32 -23.00
CA GLY A 787 7.32 -18.45 -22.96
C GLY A 787 6.99 -17.00 -22.55
N VAL A 788 5.88 -16.46 -23.07
CA VAL A 788 5.39 -15.12 -22.69
C VAL A 788 5.01 -15.11 -21.21
N HIS A 789 4.31 -16.13 -20.73
CA HIS A 789 3.89 -16.25 -19.33
C HIS A 789 5.09 -16.29 -18.37
N LEU A 790 6.09 -17.14 -18.67
CA LEU A 790 7.34 -17.24 -17.91
C LEU A 790 8.08 -15.90 -17.82
N THR A 791 8.03 -15.11 -18.89
CA THR A 791 8.74 -13.82 -18.95
C THR A 791 7.95 -12.70 -18.27
N ARG A 792 6.66 -12.58 -18.60
CA ARG A 792 5.75 -11.53 -18.11
C ARG A 792 5.54 -11.61 -16.61
N GLN A 793 5.42 -12.83 -16.07
CA GLN A 793 5.07 -13.06 -14.67
C GLN A 793 6.29 -13.41 -13.82
N ASN A 794 7.49 -13.09 -14.28
CA ASN A 794 8.70 -13.39 -13.53
C ASN A 794 8.79 -12.49 -12.27
N PRO A 795 8.73 -13.06 -11.05
CA PRO A 795 8.71 -12.27 -9.81
C PRO A 795 10.03 -11.55 -9.55
N VAL A 796 11.16 -12.09 -10.04
CA VAL A 796 12.48 -11.47 -9.90
C VAL A 796 12.55 -10.19 -10.72
N LEU A 797 12.05 -10.21 -11.97
CA LEU A 797 11.96 -9.00 -12.80
C LEU A 797 10.97 -7.98 -12.22
N ALA A 798 9.84 -8.44 -11.69
CA ALA A 798 8.87 -7.56 -11.02
C ALA A 798 9.49 -6.85 -9.81
N ALA A 799 10.21 -7.58 -8.96
CA ALA A 799 10.92 -7.01 -7.81
C ALA A 799 12.03 -6.03 -8.22
N ALA A 800 12.82 -6.37 -9.24
CA ALA A 800 13.88 -5.49 -9.75
C ALA A 800 13.31 -4.14 -10.23
N ARG A 801 12.20 -4.17 -10.98
CA ARG A 801 11.48 -2.97 -11.41
C ARG A 801 10.93 -2.16 -10.25
N ALA A 802 10.27 -2.83 -9.31
CA ALA A 802 9.69 -2.17 -8.14
C ALA A 802 10.78 -1.45 -7.33
N ARG A 803 11.95 -2.06 -7.13
CA ARG A 803 13.08 -1.39 -6.46
C ARG A 803 13.62 -0.20 -7.26
N LEU A 804 13.81 -0.35 -8.56
CA LEU A 804 14.30 0.74 -9.42
C LEU A 804 13.33 1.92 -9.51
N MET A 805 12.02 1.67 -9.43
CA MET A 805 11.00 2.72 -9.36
C MET A 805 11.15 3.61 -8.11
N HIS A 806 11.70 3.09 -7.01
CA HIS A 806 11.82 3.79 -5.73
C HIS A 806 13.26 4.21 -5.39
N CYS A 807 14.26 3.75 -6.14
CA CYS A 807 15.66 3.89 -5.75
C CYS A 807 16.13 5.33 -5.60
N TRP A 808 15.76 6.22 -6.51
CA TRP A 808 16.18 7.63 -6.48
C TRP A 808 15.63 8.37 -5.26
N ALA A 809 14.38 8.12 -4.88
CA ALA A 809 13.81 8.70 -3.66
C ALA A 809 14.52 8.19 -2.39
N LEU A 810 14.87 6.90 -2.35
CA LEU A 810 15.64 6.32 -1.24
C LEU A 810 17.07 6.87 -1.18
N GLN A 811 17.67 7.18 -2.33
CA GLN A 811 18.96 7.87 -2.37
C GLN A 811 18.89 9.27 -1.79
N ASP A 812 17.85 10.04 -2.08
CA ASP A 812 17.67 11.36 -1.47
C ASP A 812 17.52 11.27 0.05
N VAL A 813 16.82 10.25 0.55
CA VAL A 813 16.74 9.96 2.00
C VAL A 813 18.13 9.66 2.56
N ARG A 814 18.90 8.76 1.92
CA ARG A 814 20.26 8.42 2.35
C ARG A 814 21.20 9.63 2.33
N ARG A 815 21.17 10.41 1.25
CA ARG A 815 21.97 11.63 1.10
C ARG A 815 21.65 12.65 2.17
N THR A 816 20.36 12.92 2.41
CA THR A 816 19.91 13.83 3.46
C THR A 816 20.35 13.34 4.84
N ALA A 817 20.23 12.04 5.11
CA ALA A 817 20.69 11.45 6.37
C ALA A 817 22.20 11.55 6.53
N MET A 818 22.97 11.31 5.47
CA MET A 818 24.42 11.45 5.47
C MET A 818 24.84 12.91 5.73
N GLU A 819 24.24 13.87 5.03
CA GLU A 819 24.48 15.31 5.25
C GLU A 819 24.21 15.75 6.70
N GLN A 820 23.28 15.09 7.41
CA GLN A 820 22.87 15.47 8.78
C GLN A 820 23.59 14.67 9.89
N TYR A 821 23.85 13.39 9.67
CA TYR A 821 24.22 12.44 10.72
C TYR A 821 25.54 11.72 10.46
N GLU A 822 26.27 12.06 9.39
CA GLU A 822 27.59 11.48 9.11
C GLU A 822 28.53 11.63 10.31
N GLY A 823 29.18 10.53 10.68
CA GLY A 823 30.11 10.45 11.80
C GLY A 823 29.47 10.39 13.19
N LYS A 824 28.13 10.48 13.32
CA LYS A 824 27.45 10.21 14.60
C LYS A 824 27.62 8.75 15.00
N ARG A 825 27.81 8.49 16.29
CA ARG A 825 27.98 7.15 16.85
C ARG A 825 26.70 6.71 17.52
N VAL A 826 26.09 5.63 17.04
CA VAL A 826 24.81 5.15 17.55
C VAL A 826 24.93 3.70 18.01
N LEU A 827 24.44 3.41 19.21
CA LEU A 827 24.44 2.06 19.76
C LEU A 827 23.03 1.47 19.78
N LEU A 828 22.84 0.29 19.19
CA LEU A 828 21.60 -0.47 19.21
C LEU A 828 21.72 -1.63 20.21
N ALA A 829 21.13 -1.49 21.39
CA ALA A 829 21.13 -2.53 22.41
C ALA A 829 19.98 -3.52 22.19
N MET A 830 20.31 -4.81 22.15
CA MET A 830 19.36 -5.90 21.90
C MET A 830 19.45 -6.95 23.01
N ALA A 831 18.34 -7.56 23.39
CA ALA A 831 18.34 -8.68 24.35
C ALA A 831 18.24 -10.03 23.62
N GLY A 832 18.73 -11.10 24.25
CA GLY A 832 18.64 -12.46 23.70
C GLY A 832 17.22 -12.91 23.31
N SER A 833 16.18 -12.41 23.98
CA SER A 833 14.77 -12.67 23.61
C SER A 833 14.35 -12.07 22.27
N ASP A 834 15.06 -11.04 21.80
CA ASP A 834 14.78 -10.35 20.53
C ASP A 834 15.61 -10.95 19.38
N LEU A 835 16.52 -11.88 19.68
CA LEU A 835 17.35 -12.54 18.68
C LEU A 835 16.53 -13.60 17.95
N HIS A 836 15.87 -13.20 16.88
CA HIS A 836 15.15 -14.08 16.00
C HIS A 836 15.20 -13.57 14.54
N PRO A 837 15.05 -14.44 13.53
CA PRO A 837 15.34 -14.13 12.13
C PRO A 837 14.41 -13.09 11.49
N ALA A 838 13.23 -12.85 12.07
CA ALA A 838 12.29 -11.85 11.58
C ALA A 838 12.51 -10.45 12.19
N ASN A 839 13.44 -10.31 13.15
CA ASN A 839 13.73 -9.02 13.79
C ASN A 839 14.38 -8.07 12.77
N PRO A 840 13.79 -6.89 12.51
CA PRO A 840 14.29 -5.96 11.51
C PRO A 840 15.46 -5.08 12.01
N SER A 841 15.81 -5.13 13.30
CA SER A 841 16.87 -4.35 13.94
C SER A 841 18.25 -4.52 13.29
N PHE A 842 18.56 -5.71 12.77
CA PHE A 842 19.81 -5.92 12.01
C PHE A 842 19.85 -5.13 10.71
N ALA A 843 18.71 -5.08 9.99
CA ALA A 843 18.59 -4.28 8.78
C ALA A 843 18.70 -2.79 9.10
N LEU A 844 18.06 -2.34 10.19
CA LEU A 844 18.16 -0.98 10.69
C LEU A 844 19.62 -0.56 10.94
N ALA A 845 20.37 -1.35 11.72
CA ALA A 845 21.75 -1.04 12.08
C ALA A 845 22.68 -0.95 10.85
N ARG A 846 22.48 -1.86 9.88
CA ARG A 846 23.20 -1.82 8.61
C ARG A 846 22.86 -0.56 7.81
N THR A 847 21.59 -0.23 7.69
CA THR A 847 21.15 0.95 6.93
C THR A 847 21.65 2.25 7.56
N LEU A 848 21.74 2.34 8.89
CA LEU A 848 22.40 3.45 9.57
C LEU A 848 23.87 3.58 9.15
N THR A 849 24.59 2.45 9.07
CA THR A 849 25.98 2.42 8.58
C THR A 849 26.09 2.91 7.14
N GLU A 850 25.16 2.50 6.27
CA GLU A 850 25.09 2.97 4.88
C GLU A 850 24.79 4.47 4.75
N MET A 851 24.18 5.08 5.78
CA MET A 851 23.90 6.51 5.88
C MET A 851 25.06 7.32 6.50
N GLY A 852 26.21 6.69 6.73
CA GLY A 852 27.40 7.36 7.29
C GLY A 852 27.45 7.45 8.82
N VAL A 853 26.54 6.77 9.53
CA VAL A 853 26.53 6.67 11.00
C VAL A 853 27.46 5.53 11.44
N ASP A 854 28.29 5.73 12.47
CA ASP A 854 29.02 4.64 13.15
C ASP A 854 28.04 3.88 14.05
N ALA A 855 27.25 2.99 13.43
CA ALA A 855 26.25 2.19 14.11
C ALA A 855 26.87 0.87 14.62
N ARG A 856 26.59 0.53 15.88
CA ARG A 856 27.05 -0.71 16.53
C ARG A 856 25.91 -1.40 17.27
N ILE A 857 26.01 -2.71 17.44
CA ILE A 857 25.05 -3.49 18.22
C ILE A 857 25.65 -3.86 19.57
N ALA A 858 24.92 -3.65 20.68
CA ALA A 858 25.31 -4.12 22.00
C ALA A 858 24.49 -5.36 22.40
N LEU A 859 25.19 -6.43 22.79
CA LEU A 859 24.60 -7.72 23.18
C LEU A 859 25.31 -8.30 24.40
N LEU A 860 24.63 -9.13 25.20
CA LEU A 860 25.30 -9.89 26.24
C LEU A 860 26.18 -10.99 25.63
N LYS A 861 27.32 -11.27 26.26
CA LYS A 861 28.24 -12.34 25.83
C LYS A 861 27.59 -13.73 25.88
N SER A 862 26.59 -13.92 26.73
CA SER A 862 25.75 -15.13 26.75
C SER A 862 25.03 -15.37 25.42
N ASP A 863 24.78 -14.31 24.65
CA ASP A 863 23.97 -14.34 23.44
C ASP A 863 24.82 -14.46 22.16
N ALA A 864 26.15 -14.46 22.29
CA ALA A 864 27.09 -14.55 21.16
C ALA A 864 26.86 -15.79 20.28
N ILE A 865 26.57 -16.94 20.90
CA ILE A 865 26.28 -18.19 20.18
C ILE A 865 24.97 -18.09 19.40
N SER A 866 23.96 -17.42 19.97
CA SER A 866 22.68 -17.20 19.30
C SER A 866 22.84 -16.25 18.13
N LEU A 867 23.60 -15.16 18.30
CA LEU A 867 23.93 -14.23 17.22
C LEU A 867 24.65 -14.93 16.05
N ASP A 868 25.71 -15.69 16.33
CA ASP A 868 26.48 -16.40 15.29
C ASP A 868 25.59 -17.40 14.53
N ARG A 869 24.59 -18.00 15.19
CA ARG A 869 23.62 -18.87 14.53
C ARG A 869 22.62 -18.10 13.66
N LEU A 870 22.13 -16.97 14.14
CA LEU A 870 21.00 -16.23 13.55
C LEU A 870 21.43 -15.28 12.44
N ALA A 871 22.53 -14.57 12.68
CA ALA A 871 23.15 -13.60 11.80
C ALA A 871 24.68 -13.86 11.73
N PRO A 872 25.12 -15.03 11.23
CA PRO A 872 26.55 -15.41 11.13
C PRO A 872 27.41 -14.42 10.31
N GLN A 873 26.76 -13.53 9.58
CA GLN A 873 27.35 -12.66 8.56
C GLN A 873 26.97 -11.20 8.77
N LEU A 874 26.67 -10.84 10.01
CA LEU A 874 26.40 -9.46 10.38
C LEU A 874 27.64 -8.60 10.05
N ASP A 875 27.45 -7.65 9.14
CA ASP A 875 28.44 -6.66 8.67
C ASP A 875 28.45 -5.39 9.53
N VAL A 876 27.73 -5.41 10.64
CA VAL A 876 27.68 -4.35 11.65
C VAL A 876 28.54 -4.78 12.86
N PRO A 877 29.42 -3.90 13.39
CA PRO A 877 30.20 -4.22 14.59
C PRO A 877 29.32 -4.54 15.80
N VAL A 878 29.75 -5.52 16.61
CA VAL A 878 29.03 -5.96 17.82
C VAL A 878 29.92 -5.80 19.05
N GLU A 879 29.38 -5.12 20.06
CA GLU A 879 29.97 -4.95 21.39
C GLU A 879 29.36 -5.98 22.35
N PHE A 880 30.17 -6.94 22.82
CA PHE A 880 29.73 -7.95 23.78
C PHE A 880 29.95 -7.49 25.23
N LEU A 881 28.86 -7.48 26.01
CA LEU A 881 28.84 -7.08 27.41
C LEU A 881 28.77 -8.32 28.32
N GLU A 882 29.52 -8.36 29.43
CA GLU A 882 29.40 -9.46 30.41
C GLU A 882 28.09 -9.38 31.20
N ASN A 883 27.54 -8.18 31.39
CA ASN A 883 26.25 -7.90 32.01
C ASN A 883 25.75 -6.51 31.59
N TRP A 884 24.45 -6.25 31.79
CA TRP A 884 23.84 -4.97 31.41
C TRP A 884 24.51 -3.73 32.03
N PRO A 885 24.88 -3.70 33.34
CA PRO A 885 25.60 -2.56 33.92
C PRO A 885 26.87 -2.10 33.18
N MET A 886 27.56 -3.00 32.46
CA MET A 886 28.71 -2.63 31.63
C MET A 886 28.35 -1.77 30.41
N LEU A 887 27.07 -1.68 30.04
CA LEU A 887 26.59 -0.80 28.97
C LEU A 887 27.06 0.64 29.21
N SER A 888 27.08 1.11 30.47
CA SER A 888 27.59 2.45 30.86
C SER A 888 29.01 2.75 30.33
N GLN A 889 29.87 1.74 30.20
CA GLN A 889 31.24 1.91 29.71
C GLN A 889 31.31 2.08 28.20
N VAL A 890 30.31 1.59 27.47
CA VAL A 890 30.20 1.74 26.01
C VAL A 890 29.46 3.03 25.67
N LEU A 891 28.46 3.39 26.48
CA LEU A 891 27.64 4.59 26.29
C LEU A 891 28.43 5.90 26.29
N GLN A 892 29.55 5.98 27.02
CA GLN A 892 30.42 7.17 27.01
C GLN A 892 31.02 7.47 25.62
N TYR A 893 31.00 6.50 24.70
CA TYR A 893 31.50 6.63 23.33
C TYR A 893 30.38 6.70 22.28
N SER A 894 29.12 6.81 22.70
CA SER A 894 27.97 6.88 21.80
C SER A 894 27.31 8.26 21.89
N ASP A 895 26.88 8.78 20.75
CA ASP A 895 26.12 10.03 20.67
C ASP A 895 24.61 9.79 20.83
N GLY A 896 24.15 8.54 20.77
CA GLY A 896 22.78 8.14 21.10
C GLY A 896 22.60 6.62 21.13
N VAL A 897 21.49 6.17 21.72
CA VAL A 897 21.21 4.76 21.99
C VAL A 897 19.80 4.39 21.59
N PHE A 898 19.66 3.27 20.90
CA PHE A 898 18.40 2.61 20.66
C PHE A 898 18.31 1.35 21.54
N LEU A 899 17.20 1.20 22.25
CA LEU A 899 16.84 -0.03 22.94
C LEU A 899 15.78 -0.76 22.11
N ASP A 900 16.07 -1.99 21.69
CA ASP A 900 15.06 -2.88 21.10
C ASP A 900 14.07 -3.37 22.18
N ALA A 901 12.94 -3.97 21.79
CA ALA A 901 11.81 -4.25 22.67
C ALA A 901 12.16 -5.03 23.95
N GLY A 902 12.92 -6.12 23.84
CA GLY A 902 13.38 -6.90 25.00
C GLY A 902 14.46 -6.20 25.80
N ALA A 903 15.39 -5.50 25.14
CA ALA A 903 16.37 -4.65 25.84
C ALA A 903 15.68 -3.55 26.66
N ALA A 904 14.65 -2.90 26.11
CA ALA A 904 13.89 -1.86 26.79
C ALA A 904 13.13 -2.38 28.03
N ALA A 905 12.77 -3.67 28.06
CA ALA A 905 12.15 -4.28 29.23
C ALA A 905 13.15 -4.60 30.36
N ILE A 906 14.42 -4.83 30.02
CA ILE A 906 15.45 -5.33 30.95
C ILE A 906 16.38 -4.21 31.43
N VAL A 907 16.92 -3.41 30.50
CA VAL A 907 18.01 -2.48 30.76
C VAL A 907 17.63 -1.41 31.80
N PRO A 908 16.45 -0.74 31.73
CA PRO A 908 16.09 0.28 32.74
C PRO A 908 15.95 -0.28 34.16
N ARG A 909 15.65 -1.58 34.31
CA ARG A 909 15.56 -2.24 35.62
C ARG A 909 16.93 -2.66 36.14
N ALA A 910 17.81 -3.09 35.23
CA ALA A 910 19.17 -3.50 35.55
C ALA A 910 20.11 -2.30 35.79
N MET A 911 19.78 -1.14 35.23
CA MET A 911 20.54 0.12 35.33
C MET A 911 19.59 1.31 35.50
N PRO A 912 19.07 1.56 36.71
CA PRO A 912 18.22 2.72 36.97
C PRO A 912 18.92 4.06 36.66
N GLU A 913 20.24 4.13 36.83
CA GLU A 913 21.10 5.28 36.53
C GLU A 913 21.19 5.62 35.04
N LEU A 914 20.69 4.74 34.16
CA LEU A 914 20.68 4.95 32.72
C LEU A 914 19.87 6.21 32.32
N ALA A 915 18.85 6.57 33.09
CA ALA A 915 18.04 7.76 32.86
C ALA A 915 18.82 9.08 33.02
N ASP A 916 19.92 9.05 33.76
CA ASP A 916 20.76 10.23 34.04
C ASP A 916 21.94 10.36 33.05
N HIS A 917 22.02 9.48 32.04
CA HIS A 917 23.10 9.50 31.06
C HIS A 917 22.92 10.64 30.05
N ALA A 918 24.02 11.29 29.64
CA ALA A 918 23.98 12.48 28.79
C ALA A 918 23.54 12.20 27.34
N ALA A 919 23.81 11.00 26.81
CA ALA A 919 23.39 10.58 25.48
C ALA A 919 21.88 10.24 25.45
N PRO A 920 21.12 10.66 24.41
CA PRO A 920 19.71 10.32 24.28
C PRO A 920 19.52 8.81 24.13
N ILE A 921 18.49 8.29 24.80
CA ILE A 921 18.15 6.86 24.83
C ILE A 921 16.70 6.71 24.39
N ILE A 922 16.49 5.97 23.31
CA ILE A 922 15.18 5.80 22.69
C ILE A 922 14.79 4.33 22.72
N ASN A 923 13.61 4.03 23.26
CA ASN A 923 12.99 2.72 23.14
C ASN A 923 12.30 2.60 21.78
N LEU A 924 12.84 1.75 20.90
CA LEU A 924 12.30 1.53 19.55
C LEU A 924 10.87 0.98 19.56
N SER A 925 10.44 0.26 20.62
CA SER A 925 9.07 -0.23 20.74
C SER A 925 8.05 0.89 21.01
N THR A 926 8.52 2.05 21.47
CA THR A 926 7.68 3.24 21.71
C THR A 926 7.70 4.23 20.55
N VAL A 927 8.67 4.08 19.64
CA VAL A 927 8.72 4.85 18.40
C VAL A 927 7.87 4.14 17.36
N SER A 928 6.94 4.87 16.74
CA SER A 928 6.14 4.34 15.64
C SER A 928 6.98 4.26 14.36
N LEU A 929 7.94 3.34 14.32
CA LEU A 929 8.72 3.06 13.11
C LEU A 929 7.88 2.26 12.11
N PRO A 930 7.99 2.54 10.81
CA PRO A 930 7.38 1.71 9.78
C PRO A 930 7.99 0.30 9.85
N PRO A 931 7.21 -0.74 9.51
CA PRO A 931 7.79 -2.06 9.32
C PRO A 931 8.82 -1.99 8.20
N HIS A 932 9.89 -2.77 8.33
CA HIS A 932 10.99 -2.76 7.39
C HIS A 932 11.67 -4.14 7.34
N TYR A 933 12.51 -4.33 6.34
CA TYR A 933 13.14 -5.62 6.04
C TYR A 933 14.53 -5.44 5.43
N ASP A 934 15.33 -6.51 5.46
CA ASP A 934 16.61 -6.54 4.75
C ASP A 934 16.39 -6.82 3.25
N ALA A 935 16.41 -5.76 2.45
CA ALA A 935 16.20 -5.86 1.00
C ALA A 935 17.28 -6.66 0.25
N ARG A 936 18.43 -6.93 0.89
CA ARG A 936 19.49 -7.80 0.33
C ARG A 936 19.16 -9.28 0.52
N LEU A 937 18.41 -9.61 1.56
CA LEU A 937 18.11 -10.99 1.95
C LEU A 937 16.74 -11.45 1.45
N TYR A 938 15.72 -10.61 1.61
CA TYR A 938 14.33 -10.91 1.26
C TYR A 938 14.03 -10.37 -0.14
N THR A 939 14.19 -11.26 -1.11
CA THR A 939 14.02 -11.01 -2.53
C THR A 939 13.51 -12.29 -3.17
N PRO A 940 12.61 -12.23 -4.17
CA PRO A 940 12.16 -13.45 -4.82
C PRO A 940 13.32 -14.10 -5.57
N ILE A 941 13.33 -15.42 -5.58
CA ILE A 941 14.23 -16.24 -6.39
C ILE A 941 13.49 -16.92 -7.56
N ASN A 942 14.23 -17.50 -8.51
CA ASN A 942 13.66 -18.28 -9.61
C ASN A 942 12.98 -19.57 -9.09
N ARG A 943 11.65 -19.56 -8.98
CA ARG A 943 10.85 -20.74 -8.60
C ARG A 943 10.70 -21.70 -9.80
N LYS A 944 10.85 -23.01 -9.56
CA LYS A 944 10.50 -24.03 -10.57
C LYS A 944 8.98 -24.17 -10.65
N GLY A 945 8.38 -23.83 -11.78
CA GLY A 945 6.96 -24.02 -12.03
C GLY A 945 6.61 -25.50 -12.13
N SER A 946 5.95 -26.05 -11.10
CA SER A 946 5.17 -27.32 -11.04
C SER A 946 5.13 -27.96 -9.63
N ALA A 947 5.59 -27.27 -8.58
CA ALA A 947 5.54 -27.80 -7.22
C ALA A 947 4.12 -27.66 -6.60
N PRO A 948 3.72 -28.55 -5.67
CA PRO A 948 2.53 -28.33 -4.85
C PRO A 948 2.65 -26.99 -4.12
N LEU A 949 1.49 -26.35 -3.90
CA LEU A 949 1.41 -25.03 -3.30
C LEU A 949 1.91 -25.10 -1.84
N ASN A 950 3.07 -24.51 -1.58
CA ASN A 950 3.67 -24.47 -0.26
C ASN A 950 3.02 -23.33 0.54
N LEU A 951 2.42 -23.71 1.67
CA LEU A 951 1.91 -22.77 2.66
C LEU A 951 2.90 -22.72 3.82
N LEU A 952 3.43 -21.54 4.11
CA LEU A 952 4.17 -21.30 5.34
C LEU A 952 3.20 -20.77 6.40
N ILE A 953 3.21 -21.35 7.59
CA ILE A 953 2.43 -20.86 8.73
C ILE A 953 3.43 -20.41 9.80
N MET A 954 3.37 -19.14 10.19
CA MET A 954 4.10 -18.64 11.36
C MET A 954 3.11 -18.37 12.48
N VAL A 955 3.41 -18.84 13.69
CA VAL A 955 2.52 -18.69 14.84
C VAL A 955 3.32 -18.43 16.11
N ASP A 956 2.83 -17.50 16.92
CA ASP A 956 3.30 -17.32 18.29
C ASP A 956 2.49 -18.21 19.24
N GLY A 957 3.19 -19.02 20.03
CA GLY A 957 2.60 -19.96 20.97
C GLY A 957 1.92 -19.35 22.18
N THR A 958 2.01 -18.02 22.37
CA THR A 958 1.40 -17.33 23.50
C THR A 958 -0.12 -17.19 23.39
N ASP A 959 -0.66 -17.12 22.16
CA ASP A 959 -2.09 -16.99 21.90
C ASP A 959 -2.73 -18.34 21.54
N ALA A 960 -3.55 -18.87 22.45
CA ALA A 960 -4.22 -20.16 22.28
C ALA A 960 -5.19 -20.18 21.08
N SER A 961 -5.77 -19.05 20.70
CA SER A 961 -6.70 -18.95 19.56
C SER A 961 -5.95 -19.09 18.23
N TYR A 962 -4.76 -18.48 18.11
CA TYR A 962 -3.92 -18.56 16.93
C TYR A 962 -3.29 -19.95 16.78
N VAL A 963 -2.88 -20.56 17.89
CA VAL A 963 -2.44 -21.95 17.92
C VAL A 963 -3.54 -22.90 17.43
N GLN A 964 -4.77 -22.69 17.88
CA GLN A 964 -5.91 -23.50 17.45
C GLN A 964 -6.22 -23.29 15.95
N LEU A 965 -6.23 -22.04 15.48
CA LEU A 965 -6.40 -21.71 14.07
C LEU A 965 -5.33 -22.34 13.17
N ALA A 966 -4.07 -22.33 13.62
CA ALA A 966 -2.97 -23.00 12.91
C ALA A 966 -3.22 -24.51 12.79
N ILE A 967 -3.61 -25.16 13.89
CA ILE A 967 -3.95 -26.60 13.91
C ILE A 967 -5.10 -26.90 12.97
N ASP A 968 -6.16 -26.10 12.98
CA ASP A 968 -7.35 -26.33 12.17
C ASP A 968 -7.09 -26.07 10.68
N ALA A 969 -6.25 -25.06 10.35
CA ALA A 969 -5.75 -24.86 9.00
C ALA A 969 -4.95 -26.09 8.52
N ILE A 970 -4.03 -26.61 9.33
CA ILE A 970 -3.24 -27.80 8.99
C ILE A 970 -4.14 -29.02 8.75
N LYS A 971 -5.11 -29.27 9.64
CA LYS A 971 -6.07 -30.37 9.51
C LYS A 971 -6.94 -30.23 8.26
N ALA A 972 -7.45 -29.03 8.00
CA ALA A 972 -8.30 -28.75 6.84
C ALA A 972 -7.57 -29.02 5.51
N LEU A 973 -6.27 -28.71 5.45
CA LEU A 973 -5.43 -28.94 4.27
C LEU A 973 -5.14 -30.43 4.09
N ARG A 974 -4.73 -31.13 5.15
CA ARG A 974 -4.41 -32.58 5.11
C ARG A 974 -5.64 -33.47 4.93
N GLY A 975 -6.81 -33.09 5.46
CA GLY A 975 -8.04 -33.87 5.40
C GLY A 975 -8.75 -33.87 4.04
N SER A 976 -8.32 -33.02 3.10
CA SER A 976 -9.03 -32.75 1.84
C SER A 976 -8.65 -33.62 0.63
N ASN A 977 -7.83 -34.68 0.79
CA ASN A 977 -7.24 -35.46 -0.32
C ASN A 977 -6.42 -34.61 -1.32
N SER A 978 -6.08 -33.35 -1.00
CA SER A 978 -5.28 -32.50 -1.90
C SER A 978 -3.78 -32.78 -1.72
N ASP A 979 -3.23 -33.60 -2.62
CA ASP A 979 -1.77 -33.63 -2.87
C ASP A 979 -1.25 -32.26 -3.40
N ASP A 980 -2.14 -31.30 -3.63
CA ASP A 980 -1.88 -29.97 -4.19
C ASP A 980 -1.28 -28.95 -3.19
N THR A 981 -1.25 -29.25 -1.89
CA THR A 981 -0.66 -28.35 -0.88
C THR A 981 0.37 -29.04 0.03
N ALA A 982 1.45 -28.33 0.35
CA ALA A 982 2.52 -28.81 1.22
C ALA A 982 2.76 -27.79 2.36
N PRO A 983 1.96 -27.84 3.44
CA PRO A 983 2.11 -26.92 4.56
C PRO A 983 3.44 -27.16 5.31
N ARG A 984 4.04 -26.07 5.79
CA ARG A 984 5.20 -26.04 6.69
C ARG A 984 4.93 -25.03 7.81
N VAL A 985 5.37 -25.34 9.01
CA VAL A 985 5.13 -24.51 10.19
C VAL A 985 6.45 -23.95 10.73
N ILE A 986 6.46 -22.67 11.05
CA ILE A 986 7.50 -22.03 11.86
C ILE A 986 6.80 -21.55 13.14
N ALA A 987 7.24 -22.02 14.30
CA ALA A 987 6.57 -21.71 15.56
C ALA A 987 7.55 -21.00 16.51
N GLY A 988 7.15 -19.83 17.01
CA GLY A 988 7.76 -19.18 18.18
C GLY A 988 7.06 -19.67 19.44
N ASN A 989 7.80 -19.93 20.53
CA ASN A 989 7.22 -20.45 21.78
C ASN A 989 6.30 -21.68 21.59
N ALA A 990 6.67 -22.58 20.67
CA ALA A 990 5.80 -23.63 20.13
C ALA A 990 5.12 -24.51 21.22
N PRO A 991 3.78 -24.43 21.39
CA PRO A 991 3.08 -25.23 22.38
C PRO A 991 3.08 -26.71 22.00
N ALA A 992 3.16 -27.59 23.00
CA ALA A 992 3.18 -29.05 22.78
C ALA A 992 1.99 -29.55 21.93
N ALA A 993 0.81 -28.91 22.04
CA ALA A 993 -0.36 -29.24 21.24
C ALA A 993 -0.15 -29.04 19.72
N LEU A 994 0.53 -27.97 19.32
CA LEU A 994 0.85 -27.68 17.93
C LEU A 994 1.89 -28.67 17.39
N ILE A 995 2.96 -28.92 18.16
CA ILE A 995 4.03 -29.87 17.81
C ILE A 995 3.45 -31.27 17.62
N ASN A 996 2.69 -31.76 18.59
CA ASN A 996 2.06 -33.08 18.54
C ASN A 996 1.12 -33.21 17.33
N SER A 997 0.38 -32.15 16.99
CA SER A 997 -0.49 -32.13 15.80
C SER A 997 0.32 -32.19 14.51
N CYS A 998 1.43 -31.45 14.41
CA CYS A 998 2.32 -31.49 13.26
C CYS A 998 2.93 -32.88 13.07
N ASP A 999 3.43 -33.49 14.15
CA ASP A 999 4.03 -34.83 14.13
C ASP A 999 3.01 -35.91 13.74
N GLN A 1000 1.79 -35.84 14.27
CA GLN A 1000 0.69 -36.76 13.91
C GLN A 1000 0.27 -36.66 12.44
N LEU A 1001 0.28 -35.45 11.88
CA LEU A 1001 -0.15 -35.17 10.50
C LEU A 1001 1.01 -35.17 9.50
N GLY A 1002 2.23 -35.47 9.95
CA GLY A 1002 3.45 -35.49 9.14
C GLY A 1002 3.75 -34.14 8.48
N VAL A 1003 3.53 -33.03 9.19
CA VAL A 1003 3.79 -31.67 8.71
C VAL A 1003 5.13 -31.18 9.25
N PRO A 1004 6.09 -30.79 8.38
CA PRO A 1004 7.37 -30.27 8.83
C PRO A 1004 7.19 -28.99 9.65
N TRP A 1005 7.86 -28.92 10.79
CA TRP A 1005 7.90 -27.72 11.61
C TRP A 1005 9.33 -27.37 12.04
N ALA A 1006 9.57 -26.08 12.26
CA ALA A 1006 10.81 -25.56 12.81
C ALA A 1006 10.52 -24.54 13.91
N ASP A 1007 11.45 -24.41 14.84
CA ASP A 1007 11.41 -23.44 15.91
C ASP A 1007 12.02 -22.11 15.42
N LEU A 1008 11.27 -21.00 15.54
CA LEU A 1008 11.67 -19.68 15.05
C LEU A 1008 13.01 -19.22 15.66
N GLU A 1009 13.28 -19.58 16.92
CA GLU A 1009 14.52 -19.21 17.63
C GLU A 1009 15.73 -20.07 17.21
N LYS A 1010 15.49 -21.14 16.43
CA LYS A 1010 16.53 -22.10 16.01
C LYS A 1010 16.88 -22.03 14.53
N ILE A 1011 16.26 -21.14 13.76
CA ILE A 1011 16.54 -20.96 12.33
C ILE A 1011 17.20 -19.61 12.05
N SER A 1012 18.12 -19.55 11.09
CA SER A 1012 18.76 -18.29 10.69
C SER A 1012 17.87 -17.42 9.81
N ALA A 1013 18.23 -16.16 9.62
CA ALA A 1013 17.51 -15.26 8.71
C ALA A 1013 17.48 -15.78 7.27
N GLU A 1014 18.57 -16.40 6.81
CA GLU A 1014 18.64 -17.05 5.50
C GLU A 1014 17.71 -18.26 5.40
N MET A 1015 17.56 -19.05 6.47
CA MET A 1015 16.62 -20.17 6.50
C MET A 1015 15.16 -19.69 6.44
N LEU A 1016 14.85 -18.57 7.09
CA LEU A 1016 13.52 -17.95 7.00
C LEU A 1016 13.25 -17.40 5.60
N ALA A 1017 14.23 -16.71 5.00
CA ALA A 1017 14.12 -16.23 3.63
C ALA A 1017 13.95 -17.40 2.63
N ASP A 1018 14.68 -18.51 2.83
CA ASP A 1018 14.52 -19.75 2.06
C ASP A 1018 13.11 -20.36 2.22
N ALA A 1019 12.52 -20.24 3.41
CA ALA A 1019 11.16 -20.68 3.66
C ALA A 1019 10.13 -19.80 2.91
N PHE A 1020 10.30 -18.47 2.91
CA PHE A 1020 9.45 -17.57 2.12
C PHE A 1020 9.57 -17.84 0.63
N ASP A 1021 10.77 -18.05 0.12
CA ASP A 1021 10.94 -18.33 -1.31
C ASP A 1021 10.36 -19.66 -1.75
N ALA A 1022 10.40 -20.66 -0.88
CA ALA A 1022 9.73 -21.92 -1.13
C ALA A 1022 8.19 -21.78 -1.09
N ALA A 1023 7.66 -20.81 -0.33
CA ALA A 1023 6.24 -20.60 -0.11
C ALA A 1023 5.56 -19.83 -1.25
N GLN A 1024 4.27 -20.08 -1.45
CA GLN A 1024 3.40 -19.25 -2.31
C GLN A 1024 2.39 -18.47 -1.47
N LEU A 1025 2.04 -19.02 -0.30
CA LEU A 1025 1.18 -18.41 0.70
C LEU A 1025 1.91 -18.36 2.04
N PHE A 1026 1.66 -17.29 2.78
CA PHE A 1026 2.15 -17.12 4.14
C PHE A 1026 0.98 -16.78 5.07
N LEU A 1027 0.65 -17.68 5.98
CA LEU A 1027 -0.31 -17.43 7.06
C LEU A 1027 0.46 -16.94 8.29
N ASN A 1028 0.36 -15.64 8.57
CA ASN A 1028 1.05 -14.99 9.67
C ASN A 1028 0.10 -14.83 10.87
N LEU A 1029 0.23 -15.73 11.85
CA LEU A 1029 -0.47 -15.74 13.13
C LEU A 1029 0.47 -15.36 14.28
N ASP A 1030 1.52 -14.60 13.97
CA ASP A 1030 2.39 -14.01 14.99
C ASP A 1030 1.78 -12.70 15.51
N SER A 1031 1.72 -12.55 16.83
CA SER A 1031 1.30 -11.33 17.51
C SER A 1031 2.48 -10.53 18.04
N GLY A 1032 3.71 -11.05 17.94
CA GLY A 1032 4.92 -10.43 18.43
C GLY A 1032 5.28 -9.11 17.75
N PRO A 1033 6.22 -8.33 18.31
CA PRO A 1033 6.61 -7.01 17.78
C PRO A 1033 7.09 -7.04 16.33
N ALA A 1034 7.72 -8.14 15.91
CA ALA A 1034 8.27 -8.33 14.57
C ALA A 1034 7.27 -8.91 13.55
N ALA A 1035 6.04 -9.25 13.96
CA ALA A 1035 5.04 -9.86 13.10
C ALA A 1035 4.75 -9.03 11.85
N ARG A 1036 4.76 -7.69 11.99
CA ARG A 1036 4.60 -6.73 10.86
C ARG A 1036 5.72 -6.84 9.86
N SER A 1037 6.97 -6.88 10.33
CA SER A 1037 8.14 -6.99 9.49
C SER A 1037 8.19 -8.35 8.79
N ALA A 1038 7.76 -9.43 9.44
CA ALA A 1038 7.65 -10.74 8.79
C ALA A 1038 6.64 -10.75 7.63
N SER A 1039 5.50 -10.05 7.75
CA SER A 1039 4.56 -9.87 6.63
C SER A 1039 5.21 -9.12 5.47
N VAL A 1040 5.95 -8.03 5.76
CA VAL A 1040 6.67 -7.26 4.73
C VAL A 1040 7.79 -8.07 4.08
N GLN A 1041 8.55 -8.85 4.85
CA GLN A 1041 9.58 -9.76 4.35
C GLN A 1041 9.00 -10.81 3.38
N ALA A 1042 7.83 -11.38 3.72
CA ALA A 1042 7.12 -12.31 2.85
C ALA A 1042 6.63 -11.62 1.56
N MET A 1043 6.06 -10.41 1.67
CA MET A 1043 5.65 -9.59 0.52
C MET A 1043 6.84 -9.31 -0.40
N ALA A 1044 7.99 -8.95 0.17
CA ALA A 1044 9.23 -8.69 -0.57
C ALA A 1044 9.78 -9.93 -1.29
N CYS A 1045 9.41 -11.14 -0.87
CA CYS A 1045 9.71 -12.40 -1.56
C CYS A 1045 8.61 -12.85 -2.54
N GLY A 1046 7.59 -12.01 -2.80
CA GLY A 1046 6.47 -12.34 -3.69
C GLY A 1046 5.62 -13.50 -3.16
N VAL A 1047 5.36 -13.50 -1.86
CA VAL A 1047 4.47 -14.44 -1.18
C VAL A 1047 3.17 -13.73 -0.82
N ALA A 1048 2.02 -14.34 -1.12
CA ALA A 1048 0.73 -13.76 -0.72
C ALA A 1048 0.51 -13.99 0.77
N VAL A 1049 0.35 -12.90 1.51
CA VAL A 1049 0.22 -12.92 2.98
C VAL A 1049 -1.25 -13.01 3.38
N VAL A 1050 -1.52 -13.81 4.39
CA VAL A 1050 -2.80 -13.92 5.09
C VAL A 1050 -2.53 -13.66 6.56
N ALA A 1051 -3.23 -12.71 7.17
CA ALA A 1051 -3.06 -12.40 8.58
C ALA A 1051 -4.40 -12.08 9.25
N PRO A 1052 -4.53 -12.25 10.57
CA PRO A 1052 -5.68 -11.77 11.33
C PRO A 1052 -5.83 -10.25 11.21
N ARG A 1053 -7.07 -9.77 11.13
CA ARG A 1053 -7.38 -8.32 11.08
C ARG A 1053 -6.93 -7.57 12.34
N GLU A 1054 -7.01 -8.23 13.50
CA GLU A 1054 -6.68 -7.64 14.79
C GLU A 1054 -5.21 -7.88 15.21
N ALA A 1055 -4.46 -8.71 14.46
CA ALA A 1055 -3.07 -9.00 14.77
C ALA A 1055 -2.14 -7.89 14.27
N ASN A 1056 -1.02 -7.72 14.98
CA ASN A 1056 0.10 -6.91 14.51
C ASN A 1056 0.51 -7.31 13.08
N ALA A 1057 0.57 -8.61 12.76
CA ALA A 1057 0.84 -9.14 11.43
C ALA A 1057 0.02 -8.49 10.28
N GLY A 1058 -1.21 -8.05 10.54
CA GLY A 1058 -2.13 -7.48 9.56
C GLY A 1058 -1.93 -6.00 9.26
N GLN A 1059 -1.21 -5.25 10.10
CA GLN A 1059 -1.11 -3.79 9.99
C GLN A 1059 -0.36 -3.28 8.75
N ALA A 1060 0.49 -4.12 8.13
CA ALA A 1060 1.19 -3.80 6.89
C ALA A 1060 0.43 -4.25 5.63
N ILE A 1061 -0.72 -4.93 5.80
CA ILE A 1061 -1.47 -5.55 4.71
C ILE A 1061 -2.67 -4.67 4.34
N ILE A 1062 -2.74 -4.33 3.06
CA ILE A 1062 -3.96 -3.76 2.45
C ILE A 1062 -4.82 -4.93 1.99
N ASP A 1063 -5.96 -5.10 2.66
CA ASP A 1063 -6.89 -6.23 2.46
C ASP A 1063 -7.39 -6.31 1.01
N ASN A 1064 -7.37 -7.51 0.43
CA ASN A 1064 -7.65 -7.81 -0.99
C ASN A 1064 -6.72 -7.15 -2.03
N GLU A 1065 -5.69 -6.42 -1.61
CA GLU A 1065 -4.72 -5.79 -2.53
C GLU A 1065 -3.32 -6.39 -2.39
N THR A 1066 -2.75 -6.38 -1.19
CA THR A 1066 -1.37 -6.86 -0.94
C THR A 1066 -1.31 -8.14 -0.10
N GLY A 1067 -2.46 -8.54 0.44
CA GLY A 1067 -2.68 -9.75 1.21
C GLY A 1067 -4.15 -9.85 1.60
N LEU A 1068 -4.51 -10.85 2.41
CA LEU A 1068 -5.88 -10.99 2.95
C LEU A 1068 -5.88 -10.84 4.47
N LEU A 1069 -6.82 -10.04 4.97
CA LEU A 1069 -7.11 -9.93 6.39
C LEU A 1069 -8.31 -10.82 6.76
N ILE A 1070 -8.09 -11.77 7.66
CA ILE A 1070 -9.13 -12.71 8.12
C ILE A 1070 -9.62 -12.35 9.52
N ASP A 1071 -10.91 -12.59 9.76
CA ASP A 1071 -11.49 -12.53 11.10
C ASP A 1071 -11.15 -13.83 11.85
N THR A 1072 -10.70 -13.70 13.10
CA THR A 1072 -10.28 -14.82 13.96
C THR A 1072 -11.32 -15.22 15.00
N VAL A 1073 -12.46 -14.53 15.08
CA VAL A 1073 -13.56 -14.89 16.00
C VAL A 1073 -14.20 -16.22 15.59
N ASP A 1074 -14.19 -16.56 14.28
CA ASP A 1074 -14.64 -17.86 13.76
C ASP A 1074 -13.56 -18.52 12.89
N SER A 1075 -12.90 -19.55 13.43
CA SER A 1075 -11.90 -20.35 12.73
C SER A 1075 -12.37 -20.94 11.39
N ALA A 1076 -13.68 -21.21 11.22
CA ALA A 1076 -14.22 -21.73 9.98
C ALA A 1076 -14.13 -20.71 8.83
N VAL A 1077 -14.37 -19.43 9.13
CA VAL A 1077 -14.31 -18.31 8.18
C VAL A 1077 -12.86 -18.05 7.73
N GLY A 1078 -11.92 -18.10 8.66
CA GLY A 1078 -10.48 -17.99 8.35
C GLY A 1078 -9.99 -19.12 7.45
N ILE A 1079 -10.42 -20.36 7.72
CA ILE A 1079 -10.07 -21.53 6.90
C ILE A 1079 -10.71 -21.47 5.51
N GLU A 1080 -11.95 -20.99 5.39
CA GLU A 1080 -12.59 -20.86 4.08
C GLU A 1080 -11.92 -19.79 3.21
N SER A 1081 -11.45 -18.69 3.83
CA SER A 1081 -10.66 -17.67 3.15
C SER A 1081 -9.33 -18.23 2.63
N LEU A 1082 -8.65 -19.06 3.43
CA LEU A 1082 -7.43 -19.77 3.02
C LEU A 1082 -7.72 -20.77 1.87
N ARG A 1083 -8.82 -21.52 1.94
CA ARG A 1083 -9.24 -22.44 0.87
C ARG A 1083 -9.57 -21.72 -0.43
N ARG A 1084 -10.23 -20.56 -0.35
CA ARG A 1084 -10.48 -19.69 -1.50
C ARG A 1084 -9.16 -19.29 -2.15
N LEU A 1085 -8.20 -18.82 -1.36
CA LEU A 1085 -6.86 -18.49 -1.88
C LEU A 1085 -6.19 -19.68 -2.52
N ILE A 1086 -6.26 -20.88 -1.96
CA ILE A 1086 -5.65 -22.09 -2.55
C ILE A 1086 -6.30 -22.48 -3.88
N LYS A 1087 -7.61 -22.24 -4.05
CA LYS A 1087 -8.32 -22.54 -5.30
C LYS A 1087 -8.17 -21.45 -6.37
N ASP A 1088 -8.09 -20.18 -5.96
CA ASP A 1088 -8.07 -19.04 -6.89
C ASP A 1088 -6.64 -18.60 -7.24
N ALA A 1089 -6.09 -19.18 -8.31
CA ALA A 1089 -4.75 -18.86 -8.79
C ALA A 1089 -4.61 -17.41 -9.25
N ALA A 1090 -5.65 -16.83 -9.85
CA ALA A 1090 -5.63 -15.46 -10.34
C ALA A 1090 -5.60 -14.47 -9.17
N LEU A 1091 -6.38 -14.70 -8.12
CA LEU A 1091 -6.32 -13.90 -6.91
C LEU A 1091 -4.95 -13.97 -6.26
N ARG A 1092 -4.38 -15.17 -6.08
CA ARG A 1092 -3.02 -15.32 -5.51
C ARG A 1092 -1.98 -14.54 -6.30
N GLN A 1093 -2.01 -14.68 -7.63
CA GLN A 1093 -1.06 -14.02 -8.51
C GLN A 1093 -1.16 -12.49 -8.38
N ARG A 1094 -2.38 -11.94 -8.41
CA ARG A 1094 -2.59 -10.49 -8.21
C ARG A 1094 -2.06 -10.00 -6.87
N LEU A 1095 -2.33 -10.75 -5.79
CA LEU A 1095 -1.80 -10.40 -4.47
C LEU A 1095 -0.28 -10.40 -4.47
N GLN A 1096 0.37 -11.44 -5.03
CA GLN A 1096 1.84 -11.52 -5.10
C GLN A 1096 2.46 -10.38 -5.92
N GLU A 1097 1.88 -10.03 -7.08
CA GLU A 1097 2.34 -8.92 -7.92
C GLU A 1097 2.22 -7.57 -7.19
N SER A 1098 1.08 -7.35 -6.52
CA SER A 1098 0.84 -6.15 -5.72
C SER A 1098 1.75 -6.08 -4.50
N SER A 1099 1.97 -7.20 -3.79
CA SER A 1099 2.92 -7.29 -2.67
C SER A 1099 4.32 -6.86 -3.10
N LEU A 1100 4.81 -7.34 -4.25
CA LEU A 1100 6.11 -6.96 -4.80
C LEU A 1100 6.19 -5.48 -5.18
N ALA A 1101 5.11 -4.91 -5.71
CA ALA A 1101 5.04 -3.49 -6.04
C ALA A 1101 5.02 -2.58 -4.80
N VAL A 1102 4.42 -3.03 -3.69
CA VAL A 1102 4.29 -2.24 -2.46
C VAL A 1102 5.47 -2.42 -1.50
N ALA A 1103 6.11 -3.60 -1.48
CA ALA A 1103 7.19 -3.90 -0.54
C ALA A 1103 8.33 -2.85 -0.50
N PRO A 1104 8.81 -2.26 -1.61
CA PRO A 1104 9.85 -1.23 -1.57
C PRO A 1104 9.47 0.04 -0.79
N LYS A 1105 8.18 0.31 -0.51
CA LYS A 1105 7.77 1.41 0.38
C LYS A 1105 8.20 1.21 1.83
N TYR A 1106 8.47 -0.03 2.22
CA TYR A 1106 8.94 -0.43 3.54
C TYR A 1106 10.46 -0.64 3.56
N ALA A 1107 11.19 0.05 2.68
CA ALA A 1107 12.64 0.00 2.67
C ALA A 1107 13.21 0.53 4.00
N PRO A 1108 14.28 -0.07 4.53
CA PRO A 1108 14.81 0.24 5.87
C PRO A 1108 15.32 1.68 6.00
N GLU A 1109 15.59 2.39 4.91
CA GLU A 1109 16.03 3.79 4.89
C GLU A 1109 15.00 4.71 5.53
N HIS A 1110 13.70 4.47 5.31
CA HIS A 1110 12.65 5.27 5.94
C HIS A 1110 12.62 5.06 7.45
N ALA A 1111 12.76 3.81 7.90
CA ALA A 1111 12.84 3.50 9.33
C ALA A 1111 14.11 4.07 9.97
N ALA A 1112 15.26 3.98 9.30
CA ALA A 1112 16.54 4.52 9.75
C ALA A 1112 16.50 6.05 9.87
N ALA A 1113 16.01 6.75 8.85
CA ALA A 1113 15.88 8.20 8.87
C ALA A 1113 14.93 8.69 9.98
N GLN A 1114 13.81 7.99 10.20
CA GLN A 1114 12.89 8.31 11.28
C GLN A 1114 13.49 7.99 12.66
N ALA A 1115 14.22 6.89 12.80
CA ALA A 1115 14.89 6.55 14.04
C ALA A 1115 15.94 7.63 14.39
N LEU A 1116 16.76 8.05 13.43
CA LEU A 1116 17.75 9.12 13.60
C LEU A 1116 17.10 10.45 13.95
N SER A 1117 16.02 10.82 13.25
CA SER A 1117 15.34 12.08 13.52
C SER A 1117 14.74 12.11 14.92
N VAL A 1118 14.22 11.00 15.43
CA VAL A 1118 13.71 10.89 16.81
C VAL A 1118 14.85 10.90 17.83
N LEU A 1119 15.94 10.16 17.56
CA LEU A 1119 17.08 10.09 18.47
C LEU A 1119 17.77 11.43 18.66
N PHE A 1120 17.87 12.22 17.59
CA PHE A 1120 18.51 13.52 17.57
C PHE A 1120 17.51 14.69 17.47
N ALA A 1121 16.22 14.44 17.75
CA ALA A 1121 15.21 15.49 17.85
C ALA A 1121 15.52 16.39 19.05
N SER A 1122 16.31 17.44 18.80
CA SER A 1122 16.69 18.47 19.77
C SER A 1122 17.41 17.93 21.03
N ALA A 1123 18.65 17.42 20.85
CA ALA A 1123 19.68 17.81 21.82
C ALA A 1123 19.91 19.33 21.61
N PRO A 1124 19.95 20.15 22.68
CA PRO A 1124 19.79 21.60 22.62
C PRO A 1124 20.69 22.30 21.60
#